data_AF-A0A925P5Q3-F1
#
_entry.id   AF-A0A925P5Q3-F1
#
_cell.length_a   1.000
_cell.length_b   1.000
_cell.length_c   1.000
_cell.angle_alpha   90.00
_cell.angle_beta   90.00
_cell.angle_gamma   90.00
#
_symmetry.space_group_name_H-M   'P 1'
#
loop_
_entity.id
_entity.type
_entity.pdbx_description
1 polymer ?
#
loop_
_entity_poly.entity_id
_entity_poly.type
_entity_poly.pdbx_seq_one_letter_code
_entity_poly.pdbx_strand_id
1 'polypeptide(L)'
;GSEVQLLNLPNLVAWNHNGGALHFGPDGKLYIAVGENGVPSYAQSLTTPLGKILRINSNGTIPTDNPFYGQTTGINRAIWAMGLRNPFNFAFDRTDGTMFINDVGQASWEEINEGVAGANYGWPTTEGTTTDPRFVSPFFSYNHNNGCAIIGSAFYRPTSAQFPAAYTGQFFYGDYCGGWIRRINPATGAVTNFATGIADLVDIRVADDGSLYYLTRGTSATTGAVYRVRYTQAPGISTQPTSRTVSQGQSTTFTVTVSGTQPLSYQWQRNNANIAGATAASYTRVAALADNGTTYRVIVTNGFGSATSNAATLTVNSTANPTNPVATITQPTAGTLYSGGTALSFAGTGTDTEDGTLPASAFSWTISLHHDTHTHPFYGPTTGIRNGTFTIPNDGETSSNVFYRISLTVTDLGGRTHTVTRDVVPRTVAITLASNPTGARLTLDGQPVTAPYTFTGVVGVVRAIGVTSPQTIGGQSYTYQSWSDGGAATHNITTPAAATTYTATFTTGGGTSTLMEAEDLARTTNGAASLLEVHAGASGGEWVALEADGIGDTIDFTTPSLPSGTYDLKLRYKAYPARGRLTLAVDGVQVGGTVDQYTAVSAGTYVEVTLGSVSYSATSTHGIRLAVNGRNAASTSYRLSADSFTFVRTGSNPSVIANGTYKIINRNSGKALDAAGAKIVDGTPINQYTYNAANNQRWILENRGNGEFSIVGVASGKALDVIGGNTADATKTQLWTYTGVTNQKWTFTPTDGGFYRLSPVHAPGSALEVEGDSVANSALIQISTYDGGNSQQWSVTAP
;
A
#
# COMPACT_ATOMS: atom_id res chain seq x y z
N GLY A 1 -91.31 9.08 36.44
CA GLY A 1 -91.29 7.69 35.95
C GLY A 1 -91.84 6.79 37.03
N SER A 2 -91.67 5.46 36.93
CA SER A 2 -91.81 4.58 38.10
C SER A 2 -90.52 4.60 38.90
N GLU A 3 -90.54 5.13 40.12
CA GLU A 3 -89.39 5.14 41.02
C GLU A 3 -89.32 3.83 41.81
N VAL A 4 -88.10 3.30 41.99
CA VAL A 4 -87.85 2.07 42.75
C VAL A 4 -86.84 2.39 43.84
N GLN A 5 -87.29 2.31 45.09
CA GLN A 5 -86.50 2.64 46.27
C GLN A 5 -85.49 1.52 46.57
N LEU A 6 -84.23 1.70 46.16
CA LEU A 6 -83.17 0.69 46.36
C LEU A 6 -82.63 0.64 47.80
N LEU A 7 -82.56 1.78 48.49
CA LEU A 7 -82.00 1.90 49.83
C LEU A 7 -82.51 3.17 50.53
N ASN A 8 -82.87 3.08 51.82
CA ASN A 8 -83.15 4.24 52.67
C ASN A 8 -82.05 4.37 53.74
N LEU A 9 -81.25 5.43 53.65
CA LEU A 9 -80.32 5.81 54.70
C LEU A 9 -81.08 6.38 55.92
N PRO A 10 -80.49 6.37 57.13
CA PRO A 10 -81.05 7.06 58.28
C PRO A 10 -81.24 8.57 58.03
N ASN A 11 -82.17 9.19 58.76
CA ASN A 11 -82.33 10.64 58.77
C ASN A 11 -81.01 11.32 59.18
N LEU A 12 -80.56 12.28 58.36
CA LEU A 12 -79.36 13.06 58.63
C LEU A 12 -79.59 14.03 59.81
N VAL A 13 -78.57 14.19 60.65
CA VAL A 13 -78.55 15.06 61.83
C VAL A 13 -77.78 16.37 61.59
N ALA A 14 -76.91 16.40 60.58
CA ALA A 14 -76.24 17.61 60.10
C ALA A 14 -76.54 17.88 58.62
N TRP A 15 -76.22 19.09 58.16
CA TRP A 15 -76.40 19.52 56.76
C TRP A 15 -75.19 19.22 55.86
N ASN A 16 -74.07 18.85 56.47
CA ASN A 16 -72.77 18.59 55.84
C ASN A 16 -72.33 17.13 55.98
N HIS A 17 -71.32 16.76 55.21
CA HIS A 17 -70.69 15.43 55.20
C HIS A 17 -71.68 14.28 54.90
N ASN A 18 -72.46 14.44 53.84
CA ASN A 18 -73.49 13.48 53.44
C ASN A 18 -72.92 12.36 52.53
N GLY A 19 -71.76 12.59 51.89
CA GLY A 19 -71.34 11.82 50.72
C GLY A 19 -72.31 12.01 49.54
N GLY A 20 -72.62 10.94 48.81
CA GLY A 20 -73.64 10.91 47.76
C GLY A 20 -73.18 10.34 46.41
N ALA A 21 -71.89 10.06 46.22
CA ALA A 21 -71.41 9.44 44.99
C ALA A 21 -71.95 8.00 44.82
N LEU A 22 -72.31 7.67 43.58
CA LEU A 22 -72.95 6.41 43.19
C LEU A 22 -72.28 5.87 41.92
N HIS A 23 -71.62 4.72 42.01
CA HIS A 23 -70.99 4.06 40.86
C HIS A 23 -71.19 2.55 40.90
N PHE A 24 -71.39 1.95 39.73
CA PHE A 24 -71.31 0.49 39.61
C PHE A 24 -69.85 0.05 39.58
N GLY A 25 -69.52 -0.93 40.40
CA GLY A 25 -68.23 -1.61 40.39
C GLY A 25 -68.10 -2.61 39.23
N PRO A 26 -66.88 -3.10 38.96
CA PRO A 26 -66.64 -4.15 37.95
C PRO A 26 -67.35 -5.48 38.27
N ASP A 27 -67.77 -5.68 39.52
CA ASP A 27 -68.55 -6.82 40.00
C ASP A 27 -70.08 -6.65 39.80
N GLY A 28 -70.51 -5.58 39.14
CA GLY A 28 -71.91 -5.26 38.87
C GLY A 28 -72.72 -4.81 40.09
N LYS A 29 -72.07 -4.51 41.23
CA LYS A 29 -72.72 -3.99 42.45
C LYS A 29 -72.73 -2.46 42.42
N LEU A 30 -73.74 -1.86 43.05
CA LEU A 30 -73.81 -0.42 43.27
C LEU A 30 -73.04 -0.07 44.54
N TYR A 31 -72.01 0.75 44.38
CA TYR A 31 -71.24 1.33 45.48
C TYR A 31 -71.78 2.73 45.80
N ILE A 32 -71.81 3.07 47.09
CA ILE A 32 -72.39 4.30 47.61
C ILE A 32 -71.42 4.91 48.62
N ALA A 33 -70.99 6.15 48.39
CA ALA A 33 -70.19 6.88 49.36
C ALA A 33 -71.10 7.65 50.33
N VAL A 34 -70.91 7.49 51.64
CA VAL A 34 -71.77 8.09 52.68
C VAL A 34 -70.89 8.68 53.77
N GLY A 35 -70.95 10.00 53.98
CA GLY A 35 -70.15 10.68 55.01
C GLY A 35 -70.66 10.47 56.44
N GLU A 36 -69.84 10.88 57.42
CA GLU A 36 -70.12 10.72 58.85
C GLU A 36 -71.17 11.71 59.40
N ASN A 37 -71.61 12.66 58.57
CA ASN A 37 -72.69 13.62 58.85
C ASN A 37 -72.51 14.42 60.14
N GLY A 38 -71.29 14.90 60.40
CA GLY A 38 -70.97 15.81 61.51
C GLY A 38 -70.89 15.15 62.89
N VAL A 39 -70.85 13.83 62.98
CA VAL A 39 -70.68 13.06 64.22
C VAL A 39 -69.50 12.07 64.05
N PRO A 40 -68.25 12.50 64.30
CA PRO A 40 -67.06 11.79 63.80
C PRO A 40 -66.91 10.34 64.29
N SER A 41 -67.48 10.00 65.45
CA SER A 41 -67.49 8.63 65.98
C SER A 41 -68.32 7.65 65.12
N TYR A 42 -69.22 8.13 64.26
CA TYR A 42 -69.98 7.28 63.33
C TYR A 42 -69.08 6.58 62.32
N ALA A 43 -68.00 7.21 61.85
CA ALA A 43 -67.07 6.62 60.89
C ALA A 43 -66.47 5.30 61.40
N GLN A 44 -66.12 5.23 62.69
CA GLN A 44 -65.62 4.03 63.38
C GLN A 44 -66.72 3.05 63.84
N SER A 45 -68.01 3.41 63.78
CA SER A 45 -69.10 2.55 64.24
C SER A 45 -69.69 1.70 63.11
N LEU A 46 -69.86 0.39 63.37
CA LEU A 46 -70.62 -0.54 62.51
C LEU A 46 -72.13 -0.54 62.79
N THR A 47 -72.61 0.28 63.73
CA THR A 47 -74.05 0.41 64.03
C THR A 47 -74.78 1.43 63.14
N THR A 48 -74.04 2.10 62.25
CA THR A 48 -74.55 3.13 61.34
C THR A 48 -73.87 3.03 59.96
N PRO A 49 -74.57 3.31 58.85
CA PRO A 49 -73.99 3.34 57.51
C PRO A 49 -73.24 4.66 57.20
N LEU A 50 -73.14 5.58 58.17
CA LEU A 50 -72.50 6.90 58.02
C LEU A 50 -70.96 6.80 58.20
N GLY A 51 -70.20 7.50 57.36
CA GLY A 51 -68.73 7.51 57.32
C GLY A 51 -68.14 6.23 56.71
N LYS A 52 -68.71 5.80 55.57
CA LYS A 52 -68.53 4.48 54.93
C LYS A 52 -68.51 4.56 53.41
N ILE A 53 -67.97 3.51 52.80
CA ILE A 53 -68.44 3.03 51.48
C ILE A 53 -69.41 1.88 51.75
N LEU A 54 -70.59 1.93 51.12
CA LEU A 54 -71.55 0.84 51.08
C LEU A 54 -71.51 0.14 49.71
N ARG A 55 -71.88 -1.15 49.68
CA ARG A 55 -72.01 -1.98 48.47
C ARG A 55 -73.33 -2.75 48.51
N ILE A 56 -74.18 -2.57 47.51
CA ILE A 56 -75.46 -3.28 47.36
C ILE A 56 -75.59 -3.91 45.96
N ASN A 57 -76.43 -4.93 45.79
CA ASN A 57 -76.79 -5.43 44.48
C ASN A 57 -77.58 -4.36 43.69
N SER A 58 -77.55 -4.44 42.36
CA SER A 58 -78.29 -3.53 41.46
C SER A 58 -79.81 -3.48 41.69
N ASN A 59 -80.37 -4.46 42.40
CA ASN A 59 -81.79 -4.53 42.80
C ASN A 59 -82.06 -4.08 44.26
N GLY A 60 -81.09 -3.44 44.93
CA GLY A 60 -81.21 -2.95 46.31
C GLY A 60 -80.93 -3.98 47.40
N THR A 61 -80.88 -5.28 47.09
CA THR A 61 -80.57 -6.32 48.10
C THR A 61 -79.10 -6.26 48.52
N ILE A 62 -78.80 -6.62 49.78
CA ILE A 62 -77.45 -6.55 50.33
C ILE A 62 -76.67 -7.85 50.02
N PRO A 63 -75.49 -7.79 49.37
CA PRO A 63 -74.64 -8.96 49.11
C PRO A 63 -74.12 -9.62 50.39
N THR A 64 -74.19 -10.95 50.46
CA THR A 64 -73.74 -11.75 51.62
C THR A 64 -72.22 -11.87 51.76
N ASP A 65 -71.47 -11.51 50.70
CA ASP A 65 -70.02 -11.42 50.65
C ASP A 65 -69.47 -10.06 51.16
N ASN A 66 -70.33 -9.14 51.61
CA ASN A 66 -69.87 -7.89 52.22
C ASN A 66 -69.10 -8.17 53.53
N PRO A 67 -67.92 -7.53 53.75
CA PRO A 67 -66.99 -7.88 54.84
C PRO A 67 -67.60 -7.91 56.25
N PHE A 68 -68.55 -7.02 56.54
CA PHE A 68 -69.17 -6.88 57.86
C PHE A 68 -70.55 -7.55 57.96
N TYR A 69 -71.01 -8.28 56.93
CA TYR A 69 -72.37 -8.83 56.84
C TYR A 69 -72.75 -9.70 58.05
N GLY A 70 -71.84 -10.57 58.49
CA GLY A 70 -72.04 -11.46 59.65
C GLY A 70 -71.95 -10.75 61.01
N GLN A 71 -71.37 -9.54 61.06
CA GLN A 71 -71.18 -8.76 62.29
C GLN A 71 -72.29 -7.71 62.52
N THR A 72 -73.15 -7.50 61.52
CA THR A 72 -74.09 -6.37 61.47
C THR A 72 -75.52 -6.82 61.13
N THR A 73 -76.47 -5.89 61.22
CA THR A 73 -77.90 -6.12 60.98
C THR A 73 -78.51 -4.99 60.14
N GLY A 74 -79.61 -5.29 59.45
CA GLY A 74 -80.30 -4.32 58.58
C GLY A 74 -79.38 -3.68 57.53
N ILE A 75 -79.51 -2.38 57.35
CA ILE A 75 -78.72 -1.59 56.39
C ILE A 75 -77.20 -1.64 56.64
N ASN A 76 -76.76 -1.86 57.87
CA ASN A 76 -75.33 -1.88 58.22
C ASN A 76 -74.58 -3.05 57.55
N ARG A 77 -75.30 -4.08 57.08
CA ARG A 77 -74.71 -5.14 56.24
C ARG A 77 -74.25 -4.65 54.87
N ALA A 78 -74.70 -3.48 54.43
CA ALA A 78 -74.22 -2.84 53.21
C ALA A 78 -72.81 -2.26 53.36
N ILE A 79 -72.27 -2.11 54.58
CA ILE A 79 -70.93 -1.57 54.81
C ILE A 79 -69.88 -2.45 54.11
N TRP A 80 -69.06 -1.80 53.28
CA TRP A 80 -67.97 -2.42 52.54
C TRP A 80 -66.60 -1.91 53.00
N ALA A 81 -66.48 -0.61 53.29
CA ALA A 81 -65.32 0.00 53.95
C ALA A 81 -65.76 1.11 54.92
N MET A 82 -64.93 1.46 55.90
CA MET A 82 -65.26 2.32 57.03
C MET A 82 -64.15 3.30 57.41
N GLY A 83 -64.38 4.15 58.42
CA GLY A 83 -63.38 5.12 58.88
C GLY A 83 -63.14 6.26 57.91
N LEU A 84 -64.15 6.62 57.11
CA LEU A 84 -64.12 7.76 56.18
C LEU A 84 -64.88 8.95 56.79
N ARG A 85 -64.47 10.17 56.44
CA ARG A 85 -65.10 11.41 56.89
C ARG A 85 -66.23 11.81 55.94
N ASN A 86 -65.89 12.38 54.81
CA ASN A 86 -66.80 12.84 53.78
C ASN A 86 -66.28 12.35 52.42
N PRO A 87 -66.40 11.04 52.12
CA PRO A 87 -66.04 10.48 50.84
C PRO A 87 -67.01 11.06 49.80
N PHE A 88 -66.55 12.09 49.09
CA PHE A 88 -67.41 12.93 48.27
C PHE A 88 -67.57 12.35 46.86
N ASN A 89 -66.50 11.76 46.33
CA ASN A 89 -66.42 11.19 44.99
C ASN A 89 -65.51 9.96 45.03
N PHE A 90 -65.69 9.04 44.10
CA PHE A 90 -64.77 7.93 43.88
C PHE A 90 -64.89 7.46 42.44
N ALA A 91 -63.88 6.77 41.93
CA ALA A 91 -63.95 6.13 40.63
C ALA A 91 -63.29 4.75 40.65
N PHE A 92 -63.72 3.89 39.73
CA PHE A 92 -63.06 2.63 39.40
C PHE A 92 -62.22 2.80 38.13
N ASP A 93 -61.02 2.24 38.11
CA ASP A 93 -60.35 1.91 36.86
C ASP A 93 -61.07 0.71 36.24
N ARG A 94 -61.58 0.88 35.02
CA ARG A 94 -62.35 -0.16 34.32
C ARG A 94 -61.48 -1.32 33.80
N THR A 95 -60.16 -1.24 33.93
CA THR A 95 -59.19 -2.22 33.41
C THR A 95 -58.91 -3.33 34.41
N ASP A 96 -58.69 -2.95 35.68
CA ASP A 96 -58.23 -3.83 36.76
C ASP A 96 -59.17 -3.80 37.98
N GLY A 97 -60.11 -2.84 38.04
CA GLY A 97 -61.06 -2.70 39.12
C GLY A 97 -60.59 -1.84 40.31
N THR A 98 -59.40 -1.23 40.22
CA THR A 98 -58.86 -0.37 41.28
C THR A 98 -59.83 0.76 41.61
N MET A 99 -60.22 0.89 42.89
CA MET A 99 -61.11 1.93 43.36
C MET A 99 -60.29 3.01 44.07
N PHE A 100 -60.42 4.28 43.68
CA PHE A 100 -59.86 5.41 44.43
C PHE A 100 -61.00 6.28 44.97
N ILE A 101 -60.97 6.53 46.28
CA ILE A 101 -61.97 7.27 47.06
C ILE A 101 -61.38 8.63 47.42
N ASN A 102 -62.01 9.71 46.99
CA ASN A 102 -61.66 11.06 47.41
C ASN A 102 -62.40 11.38 48.72
N ASP A 103 -61.67 11.44 49.83
CA ASP A 103 -62.22 11.77 51.15
C ASP A 103 -61.77 13.18 51.59
N VAL A 104 -62.76 14.02 51.94
CA VAL A 104 -62.55 15.44 52.23
C VAL A 104 -62.14 15.63 53.70
N GLY A 105 -61.03 16.32 53.92
CA GLY A 105 -60.41 16.55 55.22
C GLY A 105 -61.19 17.44 56.19
N GLN A 106 -60.87 17.39 57.48
CA GLN A 106 -61.36 18.36 58.46
C GLN A 106 -60.43 19.56 58.61
N ALA A 107 -59.15 19.29 58.88
CA ALA A 107 -58.25 20.28 59.45
C ALA A 107 -56.98 20.47 58.64
N SER A 108 -56.35 19.37 58.21
CA SER A 108 -54.97 19.40 57.70
C SER A 108 -54.77 18.74 56.34
N TRP A 109 -55.50 17.66 56.01
CA TRP A 109 -55.23 16.84 54.82
C TRP A 109 -56.49 16.42 54.04
N GLU A 110 -56.41 16.54 52.72
CA GLU A 110 -57.30 15.91 51.75
C GLU A 110 -56.72 14.56 51.31
N GLU A 111 -57.57 13.55 51.09
CA GLU A 111 -57.14 12.15 50.89
C GLU A 111 -57.65 11.50 49.59
N ILE A 112 -56.79 10.68 48.99
CA ILE A 112 -57.14 9.64 48.01
C ILE A 112 -56.86 8.29 48.69
N ASN A 113 -57.93 7.60 49.07
CA ASN A 113 -57.91 6.29 49.71
C ASN A 113 -58.10 5.17 48.67
N GLU A 114 -57.26 4.13 48.69
CA GLU A 114 -57.45 2.95 47.86
C GLU A 114 -58.56 2.07 48.44
N GLY A 115 -59.65 1.89 47.68
CA GLY A 115 -60.85 1.18 48.08
C GLY A 115 -60.61 -0.31 48.22
N VAL A 116 -60.57 -0.80 49.47
CA VAL A 116 -60.34 -2.22 49.79
C VAL A 116 -61.47 -2.74 50.67
N ALA A 117 -61.97 -3.93 50.36
CA ALA A 117 -63.05 -4.57 51.09
C ALA A 117 -62.65 -4.85 52.56
N GLY A 118 -63.34 -4.23 53.50
CA GLY A 118 -63.10 -4.35 54.94
C GLY A 118 -62.14 -3.30 55.50
N ALA A 119 -61.62 -2.39 54.67
CA ALA A 119 -60.70 -1.35 55.11
C ALA A 119 -61.32 -0.38 56.14
N ASN A 120 -60.46 0.11 57.03
CA ASN A 120 -60.75 1.19 57.97
C ASN A 120 -59.71 2.29 57.73
N TYR A 121 -60.11 3.44 57.19
CA TYR A 121 -59.18 4.55 56.90
C TYR A 121 -58.93 5.45 58.12
N GLY A 122 -59.56 5.13 59.26
CA GLY A 122 -59.14 5.61 60.58
C GLY A 122 -59.69 6.96 61.03
N TRP A 123 -60.46 7.71 60.22
CA TRP A 123 -61.16 8.91 60.68
C TRP A 123 -62.05 8.56 61.89
N PRO A 124 -62.01 9.31 63.02
CA PRO A 124 -61.28 10.56 63.30
C PRO A 124 -60.00 10.38 64.13
N THR A 125 -59.46 9.16 64.22
CA THR A 125 -58.22 8.86 64.96
C THR A 125 -56.98 9.28 64.19
N THR A 126 -57.07 9.35 62.85
CA THR A 126 -56.01 9.80 61.95
C THR A 126 -56.60 10.64 60.80
N GLU A 127 -55.76 11.46 60.18
CA GLU A 127 -56.06 12.33 59.04
C GLU A 127 -54.72 12.52 58.28
N GLY A 128 -54.68 12.18 56.99
CA GLY A 128 -53.46 12.08 56.19
C GLY A 128 -52.70 10.75 56.35
N THR A 129 -51.49 10.67 55.78
CA THR A 129 -50.62 9.48 55.86
C THR A 129 -50.43 9.00 57.30
N THR A 130 -50.71 7.72 57.57
CA THR A 130 -50.66 7.14 58.91
C THR A 130 -49.69 5.95 59.03
N THR A 131 -49.26 5.67 60.25
CA THR A 131 -48.42 4.50 60.60
C THR A 131 -49.06 3.60 61.67
N ASP A 132 -50.30 3.89 62.07
CA ASP A 132 -51.07 3.06 62.99
C ASP A 132 -51.57 1.80 62.25
N PRO A 133 -51.14 0.58 62.65
CA PRO A 133 -51.47 -0.65 61.93
C PRO A 133 -52.95 -1.06 62.03
N ARG A 134 -53.77 -0.31 62.76
CA ARG A 134 -55.24 -0.48 62.80
C ARG A 134 -55.94 0.13 61.58
N PHE A 135 -55.26 0.99 60.82
CA PHE A 135 -55.84 1.77 59.75
C PHE A 135 -55.09 1.59 58.42
N VAL A 136 -55.81 1.73 57.32
CA VAL A 136 -55.24 1.79 55.96
C VAL A 136 -54.86 3.25 55.70
N SER A 137 -53.57 3.52 55.50
CA SER A 137 -53.11 4.86 55.09
C SER A 137 -53.65 5.21 53.70
N PRO A 138 -53.98 6.48 53.42
CA PRO A 138 -54.30 6.93 52.07
C PRO A 138 -53.16 6.64 51.09
N PHE A 139 -53.53 6.30 49.84
CA PHE A 139 -52.63 6.11 48.71
C PHE A 139 -51.92 7.42 48.34
N PHE A 140 -52.62 8.54 48.48
CA PHE A 140 -52.06 9.88 48.37
C PHE A 140 -52.82 10.86 49.27
N SER A 141 -52.13 11.82 49.89
CA SER A 141 -52.76 12.90 50.66
C SER A 141 -52.02 14.22 50.44
N TYR A 142 -52.74 15.35 50.44
CA TYR A 142 -52.15 16.68 50.34
C TYR A 142 -52.70 17.64 51.40
N ASN A 143 -51.84 18.56 51.87
CA ASN A 143 -52.22 19.44 52.96
C ASN A 143 -53.11 20.62 52.52
N HIS A 144 -53.82 21.21 53.47
CA HIS A 144 -54.77 22.31 53.21
C HIS A 144 -54.12 23.63 52.71
N ASN A 145 -52.78 23.71 52.64
CA ASN A 145 -52.11 24.80 51.91
C ASN A 145 -52.17 24.63 50.37
N ASN A 146 -52.67 23.49 49.89
CA ASN A 146 -52.76 23.16 48.46
C ASN A 146 -54.20 23.06 47.92
N GLY A 147 -55.22 23.09 48.79
CA GLY A 147 -56.65 22.89 48.48
C GLY A 147 -57.46 22.74 49.77
N CYS A 148 -58.78 22.55 49.70
CA CYS A 148 -59.60 22.32 50.91
C CYS A 148 -60.92 21.53 50.70
N ALA A 149 -61.08 20.86 49.56
CA ALA A 149 -62.04 19.78 49.39
C ALA A 149 -61.75 19.00 48.10
N ILE A 150 -61.29 17.75 48.21
CA ILE A 150 -61.06 16.83 47.10
C ILE A 150 -62.38 16.18 46.63
N ILE A 151 -62.92 16.60 45.48
CA ILE A 151 -64.34 16.33 45.15
C ILE A 151 -64.65 15.92 43.70
N GLY A 152 -63.75 16.10 42.75
CA GLY A 152 -63.89 15.56 41.39
C GLY A 152 -62.97 14.35 41.18
N SER A 153 -63.43 13.26 40.55
CA SER A 153 -62.55 12.11 40.24
C SER A 153 -62.92 11.32 38.97
N ALA A 154 -61.90 10.90 38.19
CA ALA A 154 -62.05 9.91 37.12
C ALA A 154 -60.71 9.27 36.69
N PHE A 155 -60.69 7.97 36.39
CA PHE A 155 -59.61 7.33 35.63
C PHE A 155 -59.78 7.59 34.13
N TYR A 156 -58.70 7.97 33.42
CA TYR A 156 -58.74 8.15 31.97
C TYR A 156 -58.49 6.82 31.23
N ARG A 157 -59.56 6.04 31.10
CA ARG A 157 -59.63 4.76 30.36
C ARG A 157 -60.76 4.75 29.32
N PRO A 158 -60.76 5.66 28.33
CA PRO A 158 -61.76 5.64 27.27
C PRO A 158 -61.53 4.48 26.28
N THR A 159 -62.56 4.11 25.54
CA THR A 159 -62.45 3.15 24.42
C THR A 159 -61.76 3.76 23.21
N SER A 160 -61.94 5.07 22.98
CA SER A 160 -61.21 5.87 21.97
C SER A 160 -60.51 7.03 22.66
N ALA A 161 -59.17 7.13 22.59
CA ALA A 161 -58.45 8.22 23.25
C ALA A 161 -58.44 9.52 22.40
N GLN A 162 -58.89 10.64 22.98
CA GLN A 162 -58.71 11.99 22.41
C GLN A 162 -57.45 12.70 22.94
N PHE A 163 -56.88 12.19 24.03
CA PHE A 163 -55.67 12.71 24.66
C PHE A 163 -54.48 11.81 24.28
N PRO A 164 -53.24 12.33 24.27
CA PRO A 164 -52.03 11.53 24.03
C PRO A 164 -51.94 10.31 24.96
N ALA A 165 -51.28 9.24 24.48
CA ALA A 165 -51.17 7.97 25.22
C ALA A 165 -50.70 8.13 26.67
N ALA A 166 -49.84 9.11 26.96
CA ALA A 166 -49.34 9.48 28.29
C ALA A 166 -50.41 10.04 29.28
N TYR A 167 -51.68 10.12 28.89
CA TYR A 167 -52.81 10.36 29.80
C TYR A 167 -53.61 9.09 30.14
N THR A 168 -53.40 7.98 29.41
CA THR A 168 -54.11 6.71 29.62
C THR A 168 -53.75 6.12 30.98
N GLY A 169 -54.77 5.69 31.75
CA GLY A 169 -54.59 5.11 33.09
C GLY A 169 -54.14 6.09 34.16
N GLN A 170 -54.09 7.40 33.87
CA GLN A 170 -53.91 8.42 34.91
C GLN A 170 -55.24 8.60 35.68
N PHE A 171 -55.16 8.73 37.00
CA PHE A 171 -56.29 9.15 37.82
C PHE A 171 -56.31 10.67 37.91
N PHE A 172 -57.39 11.28 37.43
CA PHE A 172 -57.62 12.72 37.53
C PHE A 172 -58.43 13.02 38.78
N TYR A 173 -58.01 14.03 39.54
CA TYR A 173 -58.69 14.51 40.73
C TYR A 173 -58.63 16.04 40.81
N GLY A 174 -59.61 16.66 41.45
CA GLY A 174 -59.66 18.11 41.55
C GLY A 174 -60.27 18.63 42.85
N ASP A 175 -59.83 19.83 43.21
CA ASP A 175 -60.11 20.48 44.49
C ASP A 175 -61.03 21.69 44.31
N TYR A 176 -62.04 21.82 45.19
CA TYR A 176 -63.00 22.92 45.17
C TYR A 176 -62.33 24.30 45.37
N CYS A 177 -61.43 24.39 46.34
CA CYS A 177 -60.92 25.63 46.90
C CYS A 177 -59.68 26.12 46.14
N GLY A 178 -58.80 25.20 45.77
CA GLY A 178 -57.64 25.47 44.92
C GLY A 178 -58.01 25.74 43.46
N GLY A 179 -59.22 25.38 43.03
CA GLY A 179 -59.73 25.63 41.69
C GLY A 179 -58.89 24.97 40.59
N TRP A 180 -58.43 23.74 40.84
CA TRP A 180 -57.51 23.01 39.97
C TRP A 180 -57.94 21.56 39.75
N ILE A 181 -57.43 20.98 38.67
CA ILE A 181 -57.41 19.54 38.43
C ILE A 181 -55.95 19.11 38.32
N ARG A 182 -55.60 18.06 39.03
CA ARG A 182 -54.33 17.33 38.97
C ARG A 182 -54.59 15.93 38.42
N ARG A 183 -53.51 15.26 38.05
CA ARG A 183 -53.51 13.83 37.77
C ARG A 183 -52.41 13.14 38.58
N ILE A 184 -52.64 11.90 38.97
CA ILE A 184 -51.65 11.03 39.59
C ILE A 184 -51.51 9.75 38.75
N ASN A 185 -50.29 9.26 38.60
CA ASN A 185 -50.00 7.97 37.99
C ASN A 185 -50.15 6.86 39.04
N PRO A 186 -51.17 5.98 38.96
CA PRO A 186 -51.40 4.95 39.99
C PRO A 186 -50.19 4.01 40.17
N ALA A 187 -49.45 3.72 39.10
CA ALA A 187 -48.30 2.83 39.14
C ALA A 187 -47.03 3.43 39.78
N THR A 188 -46.97 4.74 40.04
CA THR A 188 -45.76 5.40 40.57
C THR A 188 -46.02 6.49 41.63
N GLY A 189 -47.28 6.78 41.97
CA GLY A 189 -47.65 7.91 42.85
C GLY A 189 -47.31 9.31 42.30
N ALA A 190 -46.83 9.41 41.06
CA ALA A 190 -46.32 10.67 40.51
C ALA A 190 -47.46 11.63 40.14
N VAL A 191 -47.50 12.80 40.76
CA VAL A 191 -48.50 13.85 40.55
C VAL A 191 -48.08 14.82 39.45
N THR A 192 -49.04 15.33 38.66
CA THR A 192 -48.84 16.44 37.71
C THR A 192 -50.02 17.40 37.76
N ASN A 193 -49.76 18.71 37.73
CA ASN A 193 -50.82 19.72 37.48
C ASN A 193 -51.41 19.53 36.07
N PHE A 194 -52.73 19.62 35.93
CA PHE A 194 -53.42 19.43 34.65
C PHE A 194 -54.21 20.67 34.21
N ALA A 195 -54.97 21.29 35.10
CA ALA A 195 -55.71 22.53 34.84
C ALA A 195 -55.83 23.38 36.12
N THR A 196 -56.00 24.70 35.95
CA THR A 196 -56.15 25.69 37.04
C THR A 196 -57.17 26.76 36.64
N GLY A 197 -57.63 27.57 37.60
CA GLY A 197 -58.63 28.62 37.34
C GLY A 197 -60.06 28.11 37.20
N ILE A 198 -60.34 26.90 37.68
CA ILE A 198 -61.65 26.25 37.62
C ILE A 198 -62.43 26.62 38.90
N ALA A 199 -63.26 27.65 38.83
CA ALA A 199 -64.18 27.96 39.92
C ALA A 199 -65.26 26.89 40.08
N ASP A 200 -65.62 26.58 41.33
CA ASP A 200 -66.80 25.79 41.69
C ASP A 200 -66.88 24.37 41.09
N LEU A 201 -65.73 23.72 40.81
CA LEU A 201 -65.66 22.31 40.42
C LEU A 201 -66.51 21.43 41.35
N VAL A 202 -67.23 20.44 40.82
CA VAL A 202 -67.94 19.43 41.64
C VAL A 202 -67.89 18.01 41.11
N ASP A 203 -67.53 17.81 39.84
CA ASP A 203 -67.34 16.45 39.30
C ASP A 203 -66.35 16.43 38.11
N ILE A 204 -65.74 15.28 37.87
CA ILE A 204 -64.90 14.99 36.69
C ILE A 204 -65.38 13.66 36.10
N ARG A 205 -65.54 13.58 34.77
CA ARG A 205 -65.93 12.35 34.07
C ARG A 205 -65.13 12.16 32.79
N VAL A 206 -64.93 10.91 32.41
CA VAL A 206 -64.34 10.52 31.13
C VAL A 206 -65.37 9.67 30.40
N ALA A 207 -65.72 10.10 29.19
CA ALA A 207 -66.62 9.37 28.31
C ALA A 207 -65.82 8.40 27.41
N ASP A 208 -66.51 7.38 26.88
CA ASP A 208 -65.87 6.29 26.13
C ASP A 208 -65.27 6.77 24.79
N ASP A 209 -65.73 7.92 24.29
CA ASP A 209 -65.21 8.63 23.11
C ASP A 209 -63.87 9.36 23.36
N GLY A 210 -63.38 9.39 24.60
CA GLY A 210 -62.14 10.07 24.99
C GLY A 210 -62.33 11.49 25.52
N SER A 211 -63.55 12.02 25.52
CA SER A 211 -63.85 13.34 26.07
C SER A 211 -63.72 13.34 27.59
N LEU A 212 -62.83 14.17 28.13
CA LEU A 212 -62.79 14.49 29.55
C LEU A 212 -63.70 15.70 29.82
N TYR A 213 -64.58 15.56 30.80
CA TYR A 213 -65.51 16.60 31.24
C TYR A 213 -65.24 16.97 32.70
N TYR A 214 -65.52 18.23 33.04
CA TYR A 214 -65.73 18.64 34.42
C TYR A 214 -67.02 19.45 34.56
N LEU A 215 -67.68 19.33 35.71
CA LEU A 215 -68.89 20.06 36.07
C LEU A 215 -68.53 21.13 37.10
N THR A 216 -69.04 22.35 36.93
CA THR A 216 -69.04 23.38 37.98
C THR A 216 -70.47 23.64 38.47
N ARG A 217 -70.64 23.86 39.79
CA ARG A 217 -71.98 24.16 40.36
C ARG A 217 -72.37 25.63 40.19
N GLY A 218 -71.38 26.52 40.08
CA GLY A 218 -71.57 27.97 40.10
C GLY A 218 -71.90 28.52 41.49
N THR A 219 -72.40 29.75 41.52
CA THR A 219 -72.76 30.52 42.73
C THR A 219 -74.01 31.35 42.46
N SER A 220 -74.44 32.19 43.41
CA SER A 220 -75.45 33.22 43.16
C SER A 220 -75.02 34.28 42.12
N ALA A 221 -73.74 34.34 41.75
CA ALA A 221 -73.19 35.27 40.76
C ALA A 221 -72.71 34.57 39.46
N THR A 222 -72.66 33.24 39.41
CA THR A 222 -72.11 32.46 38.28
C THR A 222 -72.97 31.24 37.98
N THR A 223 -73.37 31.05 36.72
CA THR A 223 -74.13 29.86 36.31
C THR A 223 -73.23 28.62 36.30
N GLY A 224 -73.67 27.52 36.93
CA GLY A 224 -72.99 26.22 36.81
C GLY A 224 -73.01 25.68 35.38
N ALA A 225 -71.95 24.99 34.97
CA ALA A 225 -71.79 24.53 33.60
C ALA A 225 -70.99 23.23 33.47
N VAL A 226 -71.28 22.46 32.41
CA VAL A 226 -70.49 21.29 31.99
C VAL A 226 -69.46 21.74 30.96
N TYR A 227 -68.18 21.58 31.28
CA TYR A 227 -67.07 21.89 30.40
C TYR A 227 -66.50 20.60 29.80
N ARG A 228 -66.25 20.60 28.48
CA ARG A 228 -65.51 19.52 27.81
C ARG A 228 -64.07 19.95 27.55
N VAL A 229 -63.14 19.36 28.27
CA VAL A 229 -61.70 19.57 28.05
C VAL A 229 -61.30 18.89 26.76
N ARG A 230 -60.51 19.60 25.93
CA ARG A 230 -59.97 19.09 24.68
C ARG A 230 -58.45 19.16 24.78
N TYR A 231 -57.74 18.12 24.34
CA TYR A 231 -56.29 18.23 24.19
C TYR A 231 -55.97 19.16 23.01
N THR A 232 -55.09 20.14 23.24
CA THR A 232 -54.73 21.16 22.26
C THR A 232 -53.21 21.28 22.16
N GLN A 233 -52.70 21.39 20.94
CA GLN A 233 -51.27 21.37 20.64
C GLN A 233 -50.93 22.47 19.62
N ALA A 234 -49.95 23.31 19.95
CA ALA A 234 -49.34 24.26 19.01
C ALA A 234 -48.68 23.51 17.84
N PRO A 235 -48.43 24.14 16.67
CA PRO A 235 -47.89 23.43 15.52
C PRO A 235 -46.47 22.90 15.78
N GLY A 236 -46.19 21.67 15.36
CA GLY A 236 -44.88 21.02 15.52
C GLY A 236 -44.38 20.45 14.19
N ILE A 237 -43.30 21.02 13.64
CA ILE A 237 -42.77 20.67 12.32
C ILE A 237 -41.81 19.48 12.45
N SER A 238 -42.29 18.28 12.08
CA SER A 238 -41.57 17.00 12.19
C SER A 238 -40.73 16.67 10.95
N THR A 239 -41.09 17.19 9.78
CA THR A 239 -40.23 17.16 8.59
C THR A 239 -39.95 18.59 8.15
N GLN A 240 -38.67 18.95 8.13
CA GLN A 240 -38.16 20.26 7.72
C GLN A 240 -38.02 20.33 6.19
N PRO A 241 -38.10 21.51 5.56
CA PRO A 241 -37.84 21.64 4.13
C PRO A 241 -36.35 21.37 3.86
N THR A 242 -36.06 20.64 2.78
CA THR A 242 -34.69 20.35 2.33
C THR A 242 -34.23 21.40 1.33
N SER A 243 -32.97 21.82 1.41
CA SER A 243 -32.31 22.60 0.34
C SER A 243 -32.41 21.87 -1.01
N ARG A 244 -32.43 22.64 -2.11
CA ARG A 244 -32.62 22.12 -3.47
C ARG A 244 -31.62 22.77 -4.42
N THR A 245 -31.07 21.98 -5.34
CA THR A 245 -30.35 22.47 -6.52
C THR A 245 -31.15 22.10 -7.76
N VAL A 246 -31.45 23.07 -8.62
CA VAL A 246 -32.17 22.88 -9.89
C VAL A 246 -31.60 23.81 -10.97
N SER A 247 -31.90 23.55 -12.23
CA SER A 247 -31.67 24.53 -13.29
C SER A 247 -32.82 25.55 -13.34
N GLN A 248 -32.53 26.74 -13.84
CA GLN A 248 -33.49 27.78 -14.19
C GLN A 248 -34.63 27.20 -15.06
N GLY A 249 -35.85 27.72 -14.91
CA GLY A 249 -37.02 27.19 -15.61
C GLY A 249 -37.52 25.82 -15.15
N GLN A 250 -36.78 25.07 -14.33
CA GLN A 250 -37.30 23.86 -13.69
C GLN A 250 -38.19 24.21 -12.50
N SER A 251 -39.19 23.37 -12.24
CA SER A 251 -40.04 23.46 -11.05
C SER A 251 -39.36 22.78 -9.85
N THR A 252 -39.35 23.46 -8.70
CA THR A 252 -38.82 22.97 -7.43
C THR A 252 -39.91 23.01 -6.36
N THR A 253 -39.87 22.08 -5.40
CA THR A 253 -40.88 21.99 -4.32
C THR A 253 -40.22 21.81 -2.96
N PHE A 254 -40.66 22.64 -2.01
CA PHE A 254 -40.38 22.54 -0.58
C PHE A 254 -41.64 22.02 0.14
N THR A 255 -41.45 21.19 1.15
CA THR A 255 -42.52 20.47 1.87
C THR A 255 -42.25 20.44 3.36
N VAL A 256 -43.29 20.45 4.18
CA VAL A 256 -43.20 20.15 5.62
C VAL A 256 -44.25 19.14 6.06
N THR A 257 -43.90 18.33 7.06
CA THR A 257 -44.85 17.50 7.81
C THR A 257 -45.07 18.17 9.17
N VAL A 258 -46.32 18.36 9.56
CA VAL A 258 -46.67 19.21 10.71
C VAL A 258 -47.76 18.56 11.56
N SER A 259 -47.49 18.45 12.86
CA SER A 259 -48.44 18.09 13.92
C SER A 259 -49.06 19.36 14.54
N GLY A 260 -50.13 19.21 15.32
CA GLY A 260 -50.83 20.31 15.98
C GLY A 260 -52.34 20.27 15.76
N THR A 261 -53.08 21.00 16.60
CA THR A 261 -54.55 21.09 16.49
C THR A 261 -54.97 21.88 15.25
N GLN A 262 -55.99 21.40 14.55
CA GLN A 262 -56.54 22.06 13.37
C GLN A 262 -57.44 23.26 13.75
N PRO A 263 -57.57 24.30 12.88
CA PRO A 263 -56.92 24.45 11.58
C PRO A 263 -55.45 24.88 11.69
N LEU A 264 -54.59 24.27 10.87
CA LEU A 264 -53.21 24.72 10.64
C LEU A 264 -53.16 25.72 9.49
N SER A 265 -52.70 26.94 9.76
CA SER A 265 -52.44 27.98 8.75
C SER A 265 -50.95 28.04 8.44
N TYR A 266 -50.57 27.88 7.17
CA TYR A 266 -49.18 27.95 6.71
C TYR A 266 -48.91 29.32 6.06
N GLN A 267 -47.67 29.80 6.17
CA GLN A 267 -47.17 30.96 5.43
C GLN A 267 -45.70 30.74 5.09
N TRP A 268 -45.41 30.45 3.81
CA TRP A 268 -44.02 30.35 3.34
C TRP A 268 -43.36 31.72 3.25
N GLN A 269 -42.06 31.77 3.49
CA GLN A 269 -41.23 32.95 3.43
C GLN A 269 -40.03 32.71 2.50
N ARG A 270 -39.67 33.73 1.71
CA ARG A 270 -38.41 33.80 0.95
C ARG A 270 -37.54 34.86 1.61
N ASN A 271 -36.31 34.52 2.00
CA ASN A 271 -35.39 35.42 2.72
C ASN A 271 -36.08 36.13 3.90
N ASN A 272 -36.84 35.37 4.70
CA ASN A 272 -37.66 35.82 5.84
C ASN A 272 -38.87 36.73 5.53
N ALA A 273 -39.13 37.09 4.26
CA ALA A 273 -40.32 37.86 3.84
C ALA A 273 -41.44 36.93 3.35
N ASN A 274 -42.70 37.23 3.71
CA ASN A 274 -43.87 36.40 3.34
C ASN A 274 -44.08 36.31 1.82
N ILE A 275 -44.30 35.10 1.31
CA ILE A 275 -44.68 34.86 -0.07
C ILE A 275 -46.21 34.89 -0.17
N ALA A 276 -46.77 35.83 -0.93
CA ALA A 276 -48.21 35.96 -1.11
C ALA A 276 -48.82 34.67 -1.69
N GLY A 277 -49.95 34.23 -1.11
CA GLY A 277 -50.68 33.02 -1.54
C GLY A 277 -50.03 31.68 -1.20
N ALA A 278 -48.81 31.64 -0.64
CA ALA A 278 -48.11 30.41 -0.31
C ALA A 278 -48.53 29.85 1.06
N THR A 279 -49.76 29.32 1.13
CA THR A 279 -50.45 28.97 2.40
C THR A 279 -50.73 27.47 2.59
N ALA A 280 -50.05 26.60 1.84
CA ALA A 280 -50.15 25.14 1.95
C ALA A 280 -48.92 24.50 2.63
N ALA A 281 -49.03 23.22 3.03
CA ALA A 281 -47.92 22.42 3.58
C ALA A 281 -46.75 22.19 2.59
N SER A 282 -46.94 22.52 1.31
CA SER A 282 -45.93 22.51 0.26
C SER A 282 -45.93 23.82 -0.52
N TYR A 283 -44.75 24.31 -0.90
CA TYR A 283 -44.59 25.43 -1.81
C TYR A 283 -43.79 25.03 -3.05
N THR A 284 -44.38 25.25 -4.22
CA THR A 284 -43.82 24.92 -5.54
C THR A 284 -43.53 26.20 -6.31
N ARG A 285 -42.38 26.27 -6.98
CA ARG A 285 -41.96 27.44 -7.77
C ARG A 285 -41.13 27.00 -8.99
N VAL A 286 -41.32 27.67 -10.12
CA VAL A 286 -40.36 27.63 -11.24
C VAL A 286 -39.16 28.51 -10.87
N ALA A 287 -37.95 27.95 -10.89
CA ALA A 287 -36.75 28.64 -10.46
C ALA A 287 -36.28 29.71 -11.46
N ALA A 288 -36.11 30.94 -11.00
CA ALA A 288 -35.39 31.98 -11.74
C ALA A 288 -33.93 32.05 -11.29
N LEU A 289 -33.00 32.52 -12.14
CA LEU A 289 -31.58 32.65 -11.77
C LEU A 289 -31.37 33.58 -10.56
N ALA A 290 -32.22 34.62 -10.43
CA ALA A 290 -32.26 35.51 -9.26
C ALA A 290 -32.83 34.85 -7.97
N ASP A 291 -33.27 33.59 -8.04
CA ASP A 291 -33.64 32.79 -6.87
C ASP A 291 -32.44 31.98 -6.31
N ASN A 292 -31.27 32.01 -6.97
CA ASN A 292 -30.04 31.36 -6.50
C ASN A 292 -29.57 31.91 -5.14
N GLY A 293 -29.19 31.02 -4.23
CA GLY A 293 -28.81 31.35 -2.86
C GLY A 293 -29.97 31.81 -1.96
N THR A 294 -31.21 31.90 -2.47
CA THR A 294 -32.34 32.37 -1.65
C THR A 294 -32.89 31.27 -0.75
N THR A 295 -33.34 31.67 0.44
CA THR A 295 -33.76 30.76 1.51
C THR A 295 -35.28 30.70 1.60
N TYR A 296 -35.81 29.49 1.76
CA TYR A 296 -37.22 29.18 1.89
C TYR A 296 -37.50 28.51 3.23
N ARG A 297 -38.43 29.06 4.00
CA ARG A 297 -38.94 28.47 5.26
C ARG A 297 -40.45 28.66 5.35
N VAL A 298 -41.10 27.99 6.28
CA VAL A 298 -42.54 28.16 6.53
C VAL A 298 -42.80 28.46 8.01
N ILE A 299 -43.68 29.42 8.26
CA ILE A 299 -44.30 29.61 9.56
C ILE A 299 -45.65 28.89 9.52
N VAL A 300 -45.93 28.06 10.53
CA VAL A 300 -47.21 27.36 10.66
C VAL A 300 -47.82 27.71 12.00
N THR A 301 -49.08 28.14 11.99
CA THR A 301 -49.78 28.75 13.12
C THR A 301 -51.15 28.10 13.31
N ASN A 302 -51.58 27.94 14.57
CA ASN A 302 -52.97 27.64 14.93
C ASN A 302 -53.38 28.49 16.15
N GLY A 303 -54.58 28.24 16.70
CA GLY A 303 -55.09 28.98 17.86
C GLY A 303 -54.31 28.79 19.18
N PHE A 304 -53.25 27.98 19.20
CA PHE A 304 -52.46 27.63 20.39
C PHE A 304 -50.97 28.00 20.27
N GLY A 305 -50.53 28.52 19.12
CA GLY A 305 -49.16 28.97 18.89
C GLY A 305 -48.71 28.84 17.45
N SER A 306 -47.40 28.97 17.23
CA SER A 306 -46.78 28.78 15.91
C SER A 306 -45.41 28.09 16.01
N ALA A 307 -45.01 27.46 14.91
CA ALA A 307 -43.65 26.97 14.69
C ALA A 307 -43.10 27.52 13.37
N THR A 308 -41.80 27.79 13.34
CA THR A 308 -41.08 28.21 12.13
C THR A 308 -40.14 27.08 11.72
N SER A 309 -40.10 26.72 10.44
CA SER A 309 -39.20 25.69 9.95
C SER A 309 -37.76 26.19 9.87
N ASN A 310 -36.82 25.24 9.82
CA ASN A 310 -35.49 25.50 9.30
C ASN A 310 -35.56 26.11 7.89
N ALA A 311 -34.53 26.86 7.51
CA ALA A 311 -34.41 27.44 6.18
C ALA A 311 -33.77 26.44 5.21
N ALA A 312 -34.42 26.21 4.08
CA ALA A 312 -33.90 25.47 2.93
C ALA A 312 -33.34 26.44 1.90
N THR A 313 -32.10 26.24 1.44
CA THR A 313 -31.50 27.09 0.39
C THR A 313 -31.89 26.55 -1.00
N LEU A 314 -32.25 27.45 -1.91
CA LEU A 314 -32.40 27.14 -3.33
C LEU A 314 -31.14 27.57 -4.10
N THR A 315 -30.43 26.60 -4.66
CA THR A 315 -29.36 26.83 -5.64
C THR A 315 -29.98 26.73 -7.04
N VAL A 316 -29.73 27.73 -7.89
CA VAL A 316 -30.24 27.78 -9.25
C VAL A 316 -29.10 27.94 -10.25
N ASN A 317 -28.92 26.94 -11.09
CA ASN A 317 -27.99 26.97 -12.21
C ASN A 317 -28.68 27.64 -13.42
N SER A 318 -27.98 28.40 -14.26
CA SER A 318 -28.59 29.04 -15.44
C SER A 318 -29.06 28.03 -16.50
N THR A 319 -29.96 28.48 -17.39
CA THR A 319 -30.36 27.75 -18.60
C THR A 319 -30.01 28.47 -19.89
N ALA A 320 -28.90 29.21 -19.89
CA ALA A 320 -28.05 29.12 -21.09
C ALA A 320 -27.65 27.63 -21.21
N ASN A 321 -27.71 27.04 -22.41
CA ASN A 321 -27.20 25.68 -22.61
C ASN A 321 -25.67 25.77 -22.52
N PRO A 322 -25.10 25.46 -21.36
CA PRO A 322 -23.96 26.23 -20.89
C PRO A 322 -22.75 25.88 -21.72
N THR A 323 -22.18 26.88 -22.39
CA THR A 323 -20.99 26.61 -23.19
C THR A 323 -19.85 26.23 -22.26
N ASN A 324 -18.98 25.30 -22.70
CA ASN A 324 -17.74 25.08 -21.96
C ASN A 324 -16.80 26.24 -22.29
N PRO A 325 -16.09 26.81 -21.31
CA PRO A 325 -15.20 27.95 -21.55
C PRO A 325 -14.11 27.56 -22.54
N VAL A 326 -13.81 28.37 -23.56
CA VAL A 326 -12.83 28.01 -24.59
C VAL A 326 -11.42 28.43 -24.18
N ALA A 327 -10.72 27.52 -23.51
CA ALA A 327 -9.27 27.61 -23.29
C ALA A 327 -8.48 27.51 -24.62
N THR A 328 -7.37 28.25 -24.76
CA THR A 328 -6.47 28.19 -25.92
C THR A 328 -5.02 28.46 -25.52
N ILE A 329 -4.07 27.60 -25.93
CA ILE A 329 -2.63 27.79 -25.71
C ILE A 329 -2.02 28.56 -26.90
N THR A 330 -1.53 29.77 -26.63
CA THR A 330 -0.92 30.69 -27.59
C THR A 330 0.61 30.65 -27.60
N GLN A 331 1.24 30.26 -26.48
CA GLN A 331 2.66 29.91 -26.43
C GLN A 331 2.88 28.61 -25.61
N PRO A 332 3.83 27.74 -25.98
CA PRO A 332 4.64 27.80 -27.20
C PRO A 332 3.77 27.61 -28.47
N THR A 333 4.32 27.80 -29.67
CA THR A 333 3.57 27.56 -30.92
C THR A 333 3.55 26.07 -31.28
N ALA A 334 2.64 25.66 -32.17
CA ALA A 334 2.60 24.27 -32.64
C ALA A 334 3.89 23.93 -33.41
N GLY A 335 4.49 22.78 -33.12
CA GLY A 335 5.79 22.39 -33.72
C GLY A 335 7.02 23.04 -33.08
N THR A 336 6.88 23.76 -31.96
CA THR A 336 8.06 24.16 -31.16
C THR A 336 8.77 22.91 -30.63
N LEU A 337 10.09 22.88 -30.79
CA LEU A 337 10.98 21.85 -30.22
C LEU A 337 11.68 22.41 -28.98
N TYR A 338 11.98 21.55 -27.99
CA TYR A 338 12.79 21.94 -26.83
C TYR A 338 14.22 21.39 -26.86
N SER A 339 15.08 21.88 -25.97
CA SER A 339 16.39 21.29 -25.67
C SER A 339 16.66 21.34 -24.17
N GLY A 340 17.46 20.41 -23.64
CA GLY A 340 17.83 20.39 -22.22
C GLY A 340 18.51 21.69 -21.81
N GLY A 341 18.20 22.18 -20.61
CA GLY A 341 18.71 23.44 -20.07
C GLY A 341 18.09 24.72 -20.66
N THR A 342 17.15 24.63 -21.61
CA THR A 342 16.49 25.81 -22.19
C THR A 342 15.23 26.22 -21.42
N ALA A 343 14.95 27.52 -21.38
CA ALA A 343 13.70 28.05 -20.82
C ALA A 343 12.60 28.07 -21.87
N LEU A 344 11.43 27.53 -21.53
CA LEU A 344 10.24 27.48 -22.38
C LEU A 344 9.11 28.33 -21.77
N SER A 345 8.52 29.20 -22.59
CA SER A 345 7.39 30.05 -22.19
C SER A 345 6.07 29.36 -22.49
N PHE A 346 5.12 29.43 -21.55
CA PHE A 346 3.72 29.09 -21.79
C PHE A 346 2.83 30.33 -21.69
N ALA A 347 1.80 30.42 -22.54
CA ALA A 347 0.79 31.47 -22.49
C ALA A 347 -0.52 31.00 -23.11
N GLY A 348 -1.64 31.59 -22.67
CA GLY A 348 -2.95 31.24 -23.22
C GLY A 348 -4.05 32.25 -22.94
N THR A 349 -5.20 31.98 -23.56
CA THR A 349 -6.46 32.72 -23.42
C THR A 349 -7.58 31.78 -22.99
N GLY A 350 -8.69 32.38 -22.54
CA GLY A 350 -9.88 31.68 -22.08
C GLY A 350 -11.08 32.59 -22.34
N THR A 351 -12.02 32.12 -23.17
CA THR A 351 -13.21 32.88 -23.58
C THR A 351 -14.44 32.02 -23.49
N ASP A 352 -15.45 32.49 -22.77
CA ASP A 352 -16.73 31.83 -22.56
C ASP A 352 -17.85 32.61 -23.26
N THR A 353 -18.95 31.96 -23.66
CA THR A 353 -20.04 32.66 -24.39
C THR A 353 -20.92 33.47 -23.44
N GLU A 354 -20.98 33.07 -22.17
CA GLU A 354 -21.78 33.68 -21.11
C GLU A 354 -20.96 34.65 -20.25
N ASP A 355 -19.73 34.28 -19.87
CA ASP A 355 -18.82 35.09 -19.02
C ASP A 355 -17.84 35.98 -19.82
N GLY A 356 -17.71 35.80 -21.14
CA GLY A 356 -16.80 36.59 -21.99
C GLY A 356 -15.33 36.23 -21.81
N THR A 357 -14.42 37.21 -21.72
CA THR A 357 -12.97 36.94 -21.56
C THR A 357 -12.62 36.69 -20.09
N LEU A 358 -12.36 35.42 -19.75
CA LEU A 358 -12.21 34.99 -18.36
C LEU A 358 -10.95 35.56 -17.68
N PRO A 359 -11.03 35.96 -16.39
CA PRO A 359 -9.93 36.59 -15.65
C PRO A 359 -8.77 35.61 -15.39
N ALA A 360 -7.58 36.11 -15.03
CA ALA A 360 -6.42 35.25 -14.77
C ALA A 360 -6.65 34.23 -13.62
N SER A 361 -7.52 34.56 -12.65
CA SER A 361 -7.99 33.65 -11.60
C SER A 361 -8.70 32.39 -12.09
N ALA A 362 -9.24 32.39 -13.32
CA ALA A 362 -9.90 31.24 -13.93
C ALA A 362 -8.92 30.20 -14.52
N PHE A 363 -7.61 30.50 -14.57
CA PHE A 363 -6.61 29.70 -15.27
C PHE A 363 -5.85 28.80 -14.30
N SER A 364 -5.69 27.53 -14.67
CA SER A 364 -4.82 26.56 -14.01
C SER A 364 -3.90 25.90 -15.03
N TRP A 365 -2.59 25.96 -14.77
CA TRP A 365 -1.56 25.36 -15.61
C TRP A 365 -0.95 24.15 -14.92
N THR A 366 -0.83 23.05 -15.64
CA THR A 366 0.02 21.91 -15.26
C THR A 366 0.91 21.54 -16.43
N ILE A 367 2.13 21.10 -16.14
CA ILE A 367 3.05 20.57 -17.13
C ILE A 367 3.49 19.20 -16.64
N SER A 368 3.48 18.23 -17.54
CA SER A 368 3.91 16.86 -17.26
C SER A 368 4.91 16.39 -18.31
N LEU A 369 5.91 15.64 -17.85
CA LEU A 369 6.80 14.88 -18.71
C LEU A 369 6.10 13.56 -19.05
N HIS A 370 5.94 13.28 -20.34
CA HIS A 370 5.49 11.99 -20.86
C HIS A 370 6.69 11.20 -21.36
N HIS A 371 6.77 9.91 -21.02
CA HIS A 371 7.73 8.98 -21.62
C HIS A 371 7.23 7.54 -21.65
N ASP A 372 7.46 6.88 -22.78
CA ASP A 372 6.89 5.58 -23.15
C ASP A 372 5.40 5.46 -22.80
N THR A 373 5.04 4.67 -21.77
CA THR A 373 3.66 4.41 -21.36
C THR A 373 3.22 5.12 -20.09
N HIS A 374 4.00 6.08 -19.57
CA HIS A 374 3.68 6.76 -18.31
C HIS A 374 4.09 8.24 -18.27
N THR A 375 3.79 8.91 -17.14
CA THR A 375 3.92 10.36 -16.98
C THR A 375 4.43 10.73 -15.59
N HIS A 376 5.13 11.86 -15.52
CA HIS A 376 5.51 12.52 -14.27
C HIS A 376 4.97 13.96 -14.23
N PRO A 377 4.37 14.40 -13.11
CA PRO A 377 4.16 15.82 -12.86
C PRO A 377 5.51 16.56 -12.89
N PHE A 378 5.59 17.67 -13.62
CA PHE A 378 6.82 18.45 -13.77
C PHE A 378 6.69 19.87 -13.21
N TYR A 379 5.59 20.57 -13.49
CA TYR A 379 5.35 21.92 -12.99
C TYR A 379 3.86 22.15 -12.73
N GLY A 380 3.54 22.91 -11.68
CA GLY A 380 2.19 23.18 -11.24
C GLY A 380 1.56 22.04 -10.41
N PRO A 381 0.24 22.10 -10.14
CA PRO A 381 -0.71 23.08 -10.64
C PRO A 381 -0.40 24.52 -10.19
N THR A 382 -0.38 25.45 -11.15
CA THR A 382 -0.18 26.88 -10.88
C THR A 382 -1.41 27.65 -11.37
N THR A 383 -2.11 28.28 -10.44
CA THR A 383 -3.38 28.98 -10.67
C THR A 383 -3.20 30.50 -10.66
N GLY A 384 -4.08 31.23 -11.35
CA GLY A 384 -4.13 32.69 -11.27
C GLY A 384 -3.26 33.44 -12.30
N ILE A 385 -2.63 32.72 -13.24
CA ILE A 385 -1.72 33.30 -14.25
C ILE A 385 -2.15 32.93 -15.67
N ARG A 386 -1.99 33.86 -16.61
CA ARG A 386 -2.24 33.63 -18.05
C ARG A 386 -0.99 33.20 -18.85
N ASN A 387 0.19 33.35 -18.26
CA ASN A 387 1.48 33.01 -18.86
C ASN A 387 2.55 32.78 -17.76
N GLY A 388 3.66 32.16 -18.15
CA GLY A 388 4.83 31.93 -17.30
C GLY A 388 5.97 31.26 -18.09
N THR A 389 7.04 30.90 -17.38
CA THR A 389 8.20 30.21 -17.94
C THR A 389 8.63 29.04 -17.04
N PHE A 390 9.22 28.01 -17.64
CA PHE A 390 9.87 26.91 -16.94
C PHE A 390 11.17 26.53 -17.66
N THR A 391 12.16 26.04 -16.92
CA THR A 391 13.41 25.53 -17.50
C THR A 391 13.31 24.02 -17.67
N ILE A 392 13.64 23.52 -18.86
CA ILE A 392 13.79 22.09 -19.10
C ILE A 392 15.07 21.62 -18.39
N PRO A 393 15.06 20.56 -17.56
CA PRO A 393 16.28 19.97 -17.01
C PRO A 393 17.26 19.59 -18.11
N ASN A 394 18.55 19.67 -17.82
CA ASN A 394 19.59 19.06 -18.65
C ASN A 394 20.05 17.70 -18.11
N ASP A 395 19.48 17.22 -17.01
CA ASP A 395 19.83 15.99 -16.31
C ASP A 395 18.58 15.14 -15.95
N GLY A 396 18.81 13.94 -15.42
CA GLY A 396 17.76 12.99 -15.03
C GLY A 396 17.23 12.18 -16.20
N GLU A 397 16.30 12.74 -16.98
CA GLU A 397 15.68 12.02 -18.11
C GLU A 397 16.61 11.98 -19.33
N THR A 398 16.77 10.79 -19.92
CA THR A 398 17.73 10.53 -21.00
C THR A 398 17.12 9.86 -22.24
N SER A 399 15.85 9.44 -22.15
CA SER A 399 15.09 8.83 -23.24
C SER A 399 14.82 9.84 -24.36
N SER A 400 14.73 9.37 -25.61
CA SER A 400 14.36 10.20 -26.77
C SER A 400 12.87 10.12 -27.12
N ASN A 401 12.15 9.10 -26.64
CA ASN A 401 10.70 8.98 -26.75
C ASN A 401 9.99 9.74 -25.61
N VAL A 402 10.23 11.05 -25.55
CA VAL A 402 9.80 11.94 -24.47
C VAL A 402 9.08 13.16 -25.03
N PHE A 403 8.18 13.78 -24.26
CA PHE A 403 7.67 15.12 -24.54
C PHE A 403 7.13 15.82 -23.29
N TYR A 404 7.12 17.15 -23.31
CA TYR A 404 6.43 17.93 -22.29
C TYR A 404 5.01 18.26 -22.77
N ARG A 405 4.00 17.80 -22.02
CA ARG A 405 2.61 18.17 -22.21
C ARG A 405 2.26 19.34 -21.29
N ILE A 406 2.14 20.52 -21.89
CA ILE A 406 1.62 21.72 -21.23
C ILE A 406 0.09 21.66 -21.30
N SER A 407 -0.56 21.63 -20.16
CA SER A 407 -2.03 21.57 -20.05
C SER A 407 -2.56 22.85 -19.42
N LEU A 408 -3.36 23.59 -20.18
CA LEU A 408 -4.14 24.73 -19.69
C LEU A 408 -5.57 24.26 -19.44
N THR A 409 -6.02 24.34 -18.19
CA THR A 409 -7.43 24.26 -17.83
C THR A 409 -7.95 25.65 -17.50
N VAL A 410 -9.05 26.06 -18.12
CA VAL A 410 -9.79 27.28 -17.76
C VAL A 410 -11.14 26.89 -17.17
N THR A 411 -11.58 27.59 -16.12
CA THR A 411 -12.84 27.34 -15.39
C THR A 411 -13.79 28.54 -15.50
N ASP A 412 -15.06 28.32 -15.84
CA ASP A 412 -16.10 29.38 -15.85
C ASP A 412 -16.59 29.72 -14.42
N LEU A 413 -17.47 30.73 -14.27
CA LEU A 413 -18.09 31.04 -12.98
C LEU A 413 -19.10 29.97 -12.52
N GLY A 414 -19.47 29.01 -13.38
CA GLY A 414 -20.31 27.85 -13.09
C GLY A 414 -19.56 26.59 -12.65
N GLY A 415 -18.22 26.61 -12.60
CA GLY A 415 -17.37 25.46 -12.27
C GLY A 415 -17.11 24.47 -13.42
N ARG A 416 -17.52 24.78 -14.66
CA ARG A 416 -17.20 23.98 -15.86
C ARG A 416 -15.80 24.28 -16.33
N THR A 417 -15.18 23.29 -16.96
CA THR A 417 -13.79 23.38 -17.39
C THR A 417 -13.60 22.98 -18.84
N HIS A 418 -12.56 23.54 -19.44
CA HIS A 418 -12.00 23.06 -20.70
C HIS A 418 -10.50 22.98 -20.56
N THR A 419 -9.95 21.81 -20.88
CA THR A 419 -8.50 21.57 -20.89
C THR A 419 -8.02 21.46 -22.32
N VAL A 420 -7.09 22.32 -22.71
CA VAL A 420 -6.33 22.17 -23.95
C VAL A 420 -4.88 21.83 -23.63
N THR A 421 -4.27 21.04 -24.49
CA THR A 421 -2.91 20.55 -24.34
C THR A 421 -2.02 21.04 -25.47
N ARG A 422 -0.75 21.28 -25.16
CA ARG A 422 0.32 21.46 -26.15
C ARG A 422 1.47 20.53 -25.81
N ASP A 423 1.71 19.58 -26.70
CA ASP A 423 2.85 18.70 -26.62
C ASP A 423 4.05 19.39 -27.28
N VAL A 424 5.20 19.33 -26.60
CA VAL A 424 6.47 19.93 -27.01
C VAL A 424 7.49 18.80 -27.03
N VAL A 425 7.88 18.38 -28.23
CA VAL A 425 8.79 17.25 -28.44
C VAL A 425 10.25 17.71 -28.43
N PRO A 426 11.22 16.86 -28.06
CA PRO A 426 12.62 17.22 -28.05
C PRO A 426 13.16 17.49 -29.46
N ARG A 427 14.14 18.39 -29.55
CA ARG A 427 15.12 18.34 -30.64
C ARG A 427 16.05 17.16 -30.36
N THR A 428 16.07 16.17 -31.24
CA THR A 428 16.90 14.96 -31.11
C THR A 428 18.06 14.92 -32.12
N VAL A 429 19.10 14.15 -31.81
CA VAL A 429 20.23 13.91 -32.71
C VAL A 429 20.84 12.51 -32.50
N ALA A 430 21.51 11.97 -33.51
CA ALA A 430 22.25 10.71 -33.40
C ALA A 430 23.65 10.94 -32.80
N ILE A 431 24.01 10.14 -31.79
CA ILE A 431 25.35 10.10 -31.17
C ILE A 431 25.87 8.67 -31.26
N THR A 432 27.14 8.51 -31.65
CA THR A 432 27.77 7.19 -31.80
C THR A 432 28.91 7.01 -30.81
N LEU A 433 28.90 5.90 -30.07
CA LEU A 433 30.00 5.44 -29.23
C LEU A 433 30.77 4.33 -29.97
N ALA A 434 32.01 4.62 -30.36
CA ALA A 434 32.89 3.73 -31.10
C ALA A 434 34.07 3.26 -30.22
N SER A 435 34.82 2.27 -30.68
CA SER A 435 36.02 1.79 -29.97
C SER A 435 37.13 1.31 -30.89
N ASN A 436 38.35 1.33 -30.37
CA ASN A 436 39.55 0.76 -30.97
C ASN A 436 40.27 -0.18 -29.97
N PRO A 437 40.26 -1.52 -30.16
CA PRO A 437 39.59 -2.24 -31.24
C PRO A 437 38.07 -2.13 -31.17
N THR A 438 37.39 -2.44 -32.28
CA THR A 438 35.92 -2.52 -32.33
C THR A 438 35.38 -3.67 -31.49
N GLY A 439 34.10 -3.61 -31.10
CA GLY A 439 33.47 -4.63 -30.24
C GLY A 439 33.70 -4.42 -28.73
N ALA A 440 34.28 -3.30 -28.30
CA ALA A 440 34.47 -3.02 -26.88
C ALA A 440 33.14 -2.76 -26.16
N ARG A 441 33.05 -3.19 -24.91
CA ARG A 441 31.94 -2.95 -23.99
C ARG A 441 32.12 -1.59 -23.31
N LEU A 442 31.40 -0.60 -23.82
CA LEU A 442 31.31 0.75 -23.28
C LEU A 442 30.11 0.83 -22.33
N THR A 443 29.91 1.98 -21.69
CA THR A 443 28.69 2.30 -20.94
C THR A 443 28.07 3.60 -21.42
N LEU A 444 26.74 3.64 -21.39
CA LEU A 444 25.90 4.81 -21.61
C LEU A 444 24.90 4.88 -20.45
N ASP A 445 24.96 5.95 -19.67
CA ASP A 445 24.17 6.18 -18.44
C ASP A 445 24.28 4.99 -17.45
N GLY A 446 25.49 4.45 -17.35
CA GLY A 446 25.83 3.25 -16.56
C GLY A 446 25.47 1.92 -17.22
N GLN A 447 24.59 1.90 -18.22
CA GLN A 447 24.15 0.69 -18.91
C GLN A 447 25.18 0.23 -19.96
N PRO A 448 25.45 -1.08 -20.09
CA PRO A 448 26.49 -1.58 -20.97
C PRO A 448 26.04 -1.63 -22.45
N VAL A 449 26.90 -1.16 -23.35
CA VAL A 449 26.67 -1.17 -24.80
C VAL A 449 27.90 -1.70 -25.54
N THR A 450 27.73 -2.31 -26.72
CA THR A 450 28.83 -2.85 -27.53
C THR A 450 29.11 -1.93 -28.71
N ALA A 451 30.36 -1.47 -28.83
CA ALA A 451 30.76 -0.52 -29.87
C ALA A 451 31.00 -1.17 -31.25
N PRO A 452 30.62 -0.51 -32.37
CA PRO A 452 29.99 0.80 -32.45
C PRO A 452 28.50 0.76 -32.08
N TYR A 453 28.07 1.67 -31.21
CA TYR A 453 26.68 1.83 -30.76
C TYR A 453 26.18 3.24 -31.04
N THR A 454 25.15 3.38 -31.86
CA THR A 454 24.50 4.67 -32.16
C THR A 454 23.18 4.77 -31.41
N PHE A 455 22.98 5.86 -30.67
CA PHE A 455 21.74 6.17 -29.96
C PHE A 455 21.20 7.56 -30.34
N THR A 456 19.91 7.77 -30.09
CA THR A 456 19.28 9.08 -30.25
C THR A 456 19.26 9.81 -28.91
N GLY A 457 19.97 10.93 -28.82
CA GLY A 457 19.99 11.83 -27.66
C GLY A 457 19.13 13.07 -27.86
N VAL A 458 18.62 13.63 -26.78
CA VAL A 458 17.94 14.94 -26.76
C VAL A 458 18.98 16.05 -26.64
N VAL A 459 18.99 17.00 -27.57
CA VAL A 459 19.97 18.11 -27.60
C VAL A 459 19.93 18.87 -26.28
N GLY A 460 21.10 19.17 -25.71
CA GLY A 460 21.24 19.85 -24.43
C GLY A 460 21.10 18.97 -23.18
N VAL A 461 20.65 17.71 -23.32
CA VAL A 461 20.62 16.75 -22.19
C VAL A 461 22.00 16.12 -22.00
N VAL A 462 22.42 16.01 -20.74
CA VAL A 462 23.67 15.41 -20.28
C VAL A 462 23.52 13.89 -20.25
N ARG A 463 24.55 13.20 -20.76
CA ARG A 463 24.66 11.73 -20.80
C ARG A 463 25.98 11.31 -20.18
N ALA A 464 25.99 10.27 -19.36
CA ALA A 464 27.22 9.71 -18.83
C ALA A 464 27.76 8.66 -19.80
N ILE A 465 28.96 8.83 -20.35
CA ILE A 465 29.63 7.82 -21.17
C ILE A 465 30.83 7.25 -20.43
N GLY A 466 31.10 5.95 -20.62
CA GLY A 466 32.19 5.29 -19.93
C GLY A 466 32.62 3.97 -20.53
N VAL A 467 33.52 3.27 -19.83
CA VAL A 467 34.17 2.05 -20.30
C VAL A 467 34.24 1.01 -19.18
N THR A 468 34.04 -0.26 -19.52
CA THR A 468 34.47 -1.35 -18.62
C THR A 468 35.97 -1.57 -18.84
N SER A 469 36.78 -1.62 -17.78
CA SER A 469 38.23 -1.78 -17.90
C SER A 469 38.83 -2.45 -16.65
N PRO A 470 39.57 -3.58 -16.77
CA PRO A 470 39.78 -4.35 -17.99
C PRO A 470 38.50 -5.03 -18.52
N GLN A 471 38.53 -5.50 -19.77
CA GLN A 471 37.44 -6.19 -20.46
C GLN A 471 37.97 -7.13 -21.55
N THR A 472 37.31 -8.26 -21.81
CA THR A 472 37.76 -9.21 -22.85
C THR A 472 37.04 -9.01 -24.17
N ILE A 473 37.79 -8.84 -25.26
CA ILE A 473 37.29 -8.69 -26.63
C ILE A 473 37.96 -9.77 -27.48
N GLY A 474 37.17 -10.62 -28.14
CA GLY A 474 37.70 -11.72 -28.98
C GLY A 474 38.57 -12.76 -28.24
N GLY A 475 38.39 -12.89 -26.92
CA GLY A 475 39.24 -13.74 -26.05
C GLY A 475 40.53 -13.06 -25.55
N GLN A 476 40.88 -11.90 -26.08
CA GLN A 476 42.05 -11.13 -25.67
C GLN A 476 41.66 -10.14 -24.55
N SER A 477 42.46 -10.10 -23.47
CA SER A 477 42.35 -9.10 -22.40
C SER A 477 42.46 -7.67 -22.99
N TYR A 478 41.70 -6.66 -22.57
CA TYR A 478 41.80 -5.23 -22.93
C TYR A 478 41.53 -4.30 -21.71
N THR A 479 41.91 -3.02 -21.76
CA THR A 479 42.10 -2.07 -20.63
C THR A 479 42.16 -0.66 -21.20
N TYR A 480 41.39 0.29 -20.69
CA TYR A 480 41.19 1.60 -21.32
C TYR A 480 42.44 2.51 -21.33
N GLN A 481 42.55 3.34 -22.38
CA GLN A 481 43.57 4.36 -22.60
C GLN A 481 43.00 5.78 -22.68
N SER A 482 42.07 6.06 -23.61
CA SER A 482 41.57 7.42 -23.89
C SER A 482 40.25 7.44 -24.66
N TRP A 483 39.48 8.54 -24.51
CA TRP A 483 38.36 8.94 -25.36
C TRP A 483 38.79 10.02 -26.38
N SER A 484 38.11 10.07 -27.53
CA SER A 484 38.42 11.01 -28.62
C SER A 484 38.10 12.49 -28.35
N ASP A 485 37.37 12.80 -27.28
CA ASP A 485 37.11 14.16 -26.79
C ASP A 485 38.04 14.57 -25.63
N GLY A 486 38.95 13.69 -25.21
CA GLY A 486 39.85 13.89 -24.07
C GLY A 486 39.23 13.58 -22.70
N GLY A 487 38.00 13.05 -22.65
CA GLY A 487 37.31 12.75 -21.41
C GLY A 487 37.95 11.62 -20.57
N ALA A 488 37.62 11.59 -19.28
CA ALA A 488 38.04 10.53 -18.36
C ALA A 488 37.36 9.18 -18.70
N ALA A 489 37.86 8.07 -18.14
CA ALA A 489 37.36 6.71 -18.39
C ALA A 489 35.83 6.57 -18.20
N THR A 490 35.23 7.36 -17.32
CA THR A 490 33.79 7.66 -17.29
C THR A 490 33.61 9.14 -17.04
N HIS A 491 32.77 9.82 -17.82
CA HIS A 491 32.53 11.26 -17.72
C HIS A 491 31.19 11.64 -18.37
N ASN A 492 30.77 12.89 -18.18
CA ASN A 492 29.52 13.42 -18.73
C ASN A 492 29.75 14.21 -20.01
N ILE A 493 28.95 13.94 -21.05
CA ILE A 493 28.85 14.74 -22.28
C ILE A 493 27.50 15.45 -22.32
N THR A 494 27.45 16.69 -22.79
CA THR A 494 26.18 17.36 -23.13
C THR A 494 25.84 17.06 -24.58
N THR A 495 24.66 16.51 -24.86
CA THR A 495 24.26 16.11 -26.22
C THR A 495 24.32 17.30 -27.18
N PRO A 496 25.23 17.29 -28.18
CA PRO A 496 25.45 18.43 -29.08
C PRO A 496 24.29 18.68 -30.04
N ALA A 497 24.28 19.86 -30.69
CA ALA A 497 23.21 20.25 -31.63
C ALA A 497 23.30 19.58 -33.02
N ALA A 498 24.35 18.79 -33.28
CA ALA A 498 24.66 18.08 -34.51
C ALA A 498 25.24 16.68 -34.19
N ALA A 499 25.19 15.73 -35.13
CA ALA A 499 25.60 14.35 -34.89
C ALA A 499 27.11 14.24 -34.62
N THR A 500 27.50 13.44 -33.62
CA THR A 500 28.89 13.36 -33.11
C THR A 500 29.25 11.91 -32.77
N THR A 501 30.53 11.55 -32.94
CA THR A 501 31.08 10.23 -32.57
C THR A 501 32.15 10.39 -31.49
N TYR A 502 32.03 9.60 -30.43
CA TYR A 502 32.99 9.49 -29.33
C TYR A 502 33.66 8.11 -29.40
N THR A 503 34.99 8.04 -29.36
CA THR A 503 35.74 6.77 -29.59
C THR A 503 36.67 6.45 -28.42
N ALA A 504 36.61 5.23 -27.87
CA ALA A 504 37.46 4.75 -26.76
C ALA A 504 38.57 3.75 -27.20
N THR A 505 39.76 3.79 -26.58
CA THR A 505 40.97 3.01 -27.01
C THR A 505 41.52 2.09 -25.88
N PHE A 506 42.16 0.92 -26.17
CA PHE A 506 42.48 -0.14 -25.14
C PHE A 506 43.79 -1.03 -25.28
N THR A 507 44.32 -1.67 -24.18
CA THR A 507 45.51 -2.60 -24.01
C THR A 507 45.37 -3.73 -22.91
N THR A 508 46.24 -4.73 -22.64
CA THR A 508 45.77 -6.14 -22.30
C THR A 508 45.95 -6.88 -20.91
N GLY A 509 44.96 -7.70 -20.42
CA GLY A 509 45.00 -8.80 -19.36
C GLY A 509 43.58 -9.23 -18.79
N GLY A 510 43.15 -10.39 -18.17
CA GLY A 510 43.68 -11.65 -17.53
C GLY A 510 42.61 -12.83 -17.34
N GLY A 511 42.62 -13.69 -16.28
CA GLY A 511 41.91 -15.05 -16.18
C GLY A 511 40.99 -15.46 -14.94
N THR A 512 40.67 -16.78 -14.71
CA THR A 512 39.55 -17.35 -13.85
C THR A 512 39.90 -18.60 -12.94
N SER A 513 38.98 -19.28 -12.18
CA SER A 513 39.30 -20.39 -11.23
C SER A 513 38.24 -21.51 -10.95
N THR A 514 38.64 -22.60 -10.23
CA THR A 514 37.84 -23.80 -9.84
C THR A 514 38.41 -24.51 -8.58
N LEU A 515 37.59 -25.09 -7.68
CA LEU A 515 37.98 -25.80 -6.44
C LEU A 515 37.44 -27.25 -6.39
N MET A 516 38.11 -28.15 -5.67
CA MET A 516 37.78 -29.57 -5.48
C MET A 516 38.09 -30.03 -4.04
N GLU A 517 37.15 -30.67 -3.35
CA GLU A 517 37.35 -31.25 -2.01
C GLU A 517 38.05 -32.62 -2.13
N ALA A 518 39.04 -32.92 -1.28
CA ALA A 518 39.90 -34.10 -1.44
C ALA A 518 39.18 -35.42 -1.09
N GLU A 519 38.20 -35.37 -0.18
CA GLU A 519 37.37 -36.49 0.22
C GLU A 519 36.40 -36.97 -0.87
N ASP A 520 35.97 -36.08 -1.76
CA ASP A 520 35.10 -36.41 -2.90
C ASP A 520 35.86 -37.04 -4.08
N LEU A 521 37.19 -36.83 -4.16
CA LEU A 521 37.99 -37.35 -5.28
C LEU A 521 38.28 -38.84 -5.16
N ALA A 522 38.02 -39.59 -6.24
CA ALA A 522 38.39 -40.99 -6.35
C ALA A 522 39.91 -41.15 -6.14
N ARG A 523 40.28 -41.95 -5.12
CA ARG A 523 41.66 -42.05 -4.62
C ARG A 523 42.17 -43.48 -4.52
N THR A 524 43.46 -43.65 -4.77
CA THR A 524 44.20 -44.92 -4.58
C THR A 524 45.52 -44.67 -3.87
N THR A 525 46.04 -45.65 -3.14
CA THR A 525 47.29 -45.53 -2.39
C THR A 525 48.30 -46.62 -2.74
N ASN A 526 49.57 -46.35 -2.48
CA ASN A 526 50.66 -47.32 -2.53
C ASN A 526 51.56 -47.15 -1.30
N GLY A 527 52.11 -48.26 -0.79
CA GLY A 527 52.85 -48.32 0.48
C GLY A 527 51.96 -48.23 1.72
N ALA A 528 51.07 -47.24 1.78
CA ALA A 528 50.28 -46.89 2.96
C ALA A 528 48.76 -46.96 2.78
N ALA A 529 48.02 -46.96 3.90
CA ALA A 529 46.56 -46.86 3.92
C ALA A 529 46.09 -45.40 3.97
N SER A 530 44.95 -45.08 3.37
CA SER A 530 44.28 -43.77 3.54
C SER A 530 43.05 -43.85 4.45
N LEU A 531 42.81 -42.79 5.21
CA LEU A 531 41.65 -42.63 6.10
C LEU A 531 40.95 -41.29 5.86
N LEU A 532 39.71 -41.16 6.32
CA LEU A 532 38.98 -39.91 6.41
C LEU A 532 38.91 -39.47 7.88
N GLU A 533 39.18 -38.19 8.16
CA GLU A 533 39.01 -37.60 9.49
C GLU A 533 38.01 -36.44 9.45
N VAL A 534 36.87 -36.61 10.13
CA VAL A 534 35.89 -35.54 10.35
C VAL A 534 36.51 -34.41 11.16
N HIS A 535 36.45 -33.17 10.67
CA HIS A 535 36.98 -32.02 11.40
C HIS A 535 36.33 -30.70 10.98
N ALA A 536 35.71 -29.98 11.92
CA ALA A 536 34.94 -28.74 11.68
C ALA A 536 35.73 -27.51 11.13
N GLY A 537 37.00 -27.69 10.74
CA GLY A 537 37.81 -26.68 10.05
C GLY A 537 38.25 -27.09 8.64
N ALA A 538 37.92 -28.32 8.23
CA ALA A 538 38.13 -28.78 6.87
C ALA A 538 37.17 -28.08 5.90
N SER A 539 37.51 -28.05 4.62
CA SER A 539 36.51 -27.84 3.56
C SER A 539 35.80 -29.19 3.33
N GLY A 540 34.58 -29.19 2.79
CA GLY A 540 33.63 -30.33 2.82
C GLY A 540 33.15 -30.78 4.22
N GLY A 541 34.06 -30.95 5.18
CA GLY A 541 33.81 -31.33 6.58
C GLY A 541 34.68 -32.50 7.06
N GLU A 542 35.30 -33.21 6.13
CA GLU A 542 36.29 -34.26 6.37
C GLU A 542 37.60 -33.87 5.68
N TRP A 543 38.69 -34.60 5.93
CA TRP A 543 39.91 -34.46 5.14
C TRP A 543 40.60 -35.82 5.02
N VAL A 544 41.37 -36.00 3.94
CA VAL A 544 42.00 -37.28 3.61
C VAL A 544 43.39 -37.36 4.24
N ALA A 545 43.57 -38.38 5.08
CA ALA A 545 44.87 -38.75 5.63
C ALA A 545 45.52 -39.88 4.82
N LEU A 546 46.84 -39.85 4.71
CA LEU A 546 47.65 -41.00 4.30
C LEU A 546 48.51 -41.43 5.49
N GLU A 547 48.30 -42.64 5.99
CA GLU A 547 49.02 -43.23 7.13
C GLU A 547 50.40 -43.77 6.73
N ALA A 548 51.21 -42.89 6.12
CA ALA A 548 52.53 -43.22 5.61
C ALA A 548 53.52 -43.60 6.73
N ASP A 549 54.33 -44.64 6.45
CA ASP A 549 55.41 -45.11 7.33
C ASP A 549 56.81 -44.88 6.73
N GLY A 550 56.90 -44.63 5.41
CA GLY A 550 58.16 -44.52 4.68
C GLY A 550 58.23 -43.41 3.63
N ILE A 551 59.42 -43.25 3.05
CA ILE A 551 59.64 -42.41 1.87
C ILE A 551 59.33 -43.25 0.63
N GLY A 552 58.48 -42.72 -0.26
CA GLY A 552 57.98 -43.43 -1.44
C GLY A 552 56.51 -43.83 -1.35
N ASP A 553 55.87 -43.70 -0.18
CA ASP A 553 54.41 -43.87 -0.03
C ASP A 553 53.67 -42.80 -0.85
N THR A 554 52.58 -43.17 -1.51
CA THR A 554 51.80 -42.27 -2.37
C THR A 554 50.31 -42.36 -2.13
N ILE A 555 49.62 -41.23 -2.35
CA ILE A 555 48.19 -41.17 -2.61
C ILE A 555 47.95 -40.44 -3.94
N ASP A 556 47.18 -41.09 -4.81
CA ASP A 556 46.76 -40.59 -6.12
C ASP A 556 45.28 -40.25 -6.09
N PHE A 557 44.94 -39.00 -6.42
CA PHE A 557 43.56 -38.51 -6.59
C PHE A 557 43.25 -38.30 -8.07
N THR A 558 42.04 -38.64 -8.51
CA THR A 558 41.57 -38.35 -9.88
C THR A 558 40.65 -37.12 -9.87
N THR A 559 40.97 -36.09 -10.65
CA THR A 559 40.10 -34.90 -10.77
C THR A 559 38.82 -35.21 -11.54
N PRO A 560 37.75 -34.41 -11.37
CA PRO A 560 36.71 -34.24 -12.38
C PRO A 560 37.32 -33.76 -13.70
N SER A 561 36.54 -33.82 -14.79
CA SER A 561 37.04 -33.39 -16.10
C SER A 561 37.32 -31.87 -16.13
N LEU A 562 38.58 -31.48 -16.24
CA LEU A 562 39.01 -30.10 -16.43
C LEU A 562 39.01 -29.75 -17.93
N PRO A 563 38.60 -28.52 -18.32
CA PRO A 563 38.78 -28.02 -19.68
C PRO A 563 40.26 -27.87 -20.10
N SER A 564 40.51 -27.75 -21.40
CA SER A 564 41.83 -27.37 -21.91
C SER A 564 42.22 -25.93 -21.49
N GLY A 565 43.49 -25.69 -21.20
CA GLY A 565 44.01 -24.40 -20.75
C GLY A 565 45.17 -24.53 -19.77
N THR A 566 45.71 -23.38 -19.35
CA THR A 566 46.75 -23.27 -18.32
C THR A 566 46.08 -22.93 -16.99
N TYR A 567 46.49 -23.62 -15.92
CA TYR A 567 45.92 -23.52 -14.58
C TYR A 567 47.02 -23.48 -13.51
N ASP A 568 46.97 -22.52 -12.60
CA ASP A 568 47.81 -22.50 -11.39
C ASP A 568 47.16 -23.37 -10.32
N LEU A 569 47.88 -24.39 -9.85
CA LEU A 569 47.41 -25.35 -8.86
C LEU A 569 47.76 -24.90 -7.44
N LYS A 570 46.81 -25.09 -6.52
CA LYS A 570 46.99 -25.01 -5.07
C LYS A 570 46.55 -26.29 -4.36
N LEU A 571 47.14 -26.54 -3.20
CA LEU A 571 46.74 -27.56 -2.23
C LEU A 571 46.41 -26.87 -0.88
N ARG A 572 45.26 -27.19 -0.29
CA ARG A 572 44.94 -26.93 1.12
C ARG A 572 45.10 -28.23 1.92
N TYR A 573 45.70 -28.14 3.10
CA TYR A 573 46.00 -29.31 3.94
C TYR A 573 45.96 -28.97 5.44
N LYS A 574 45.70 -29.97 6.30
CA LYS A 574 45.75 -29.83 7.76
C LYS A 574 47.17 -30.09 8.28
N ALA A 575 47.89 -29.02 8.60
CA ALA A 575 49.20 -29.10 9.26
C ALA A 575 49.08 -29.65 10.69
N TYR A 576 50.05 -30.45 11.15
CA TYR A 576 50.04 -31.07 12.49
C TYR A 576 51.47 -31.45 12.95
N PRO A 577 51.74 -31.70 14.26
CA PRO A 577 53.07 -32.12 14.71
C PRO A 577 53.52 -33.50 14.21
N ALA A 578 52.57 -34.39 13.90
CA ALA A 578 52.81 -35.68 13.27
C ALA A 578 52.46 -35.60 11.77
N ARG A 579 53.42 -35.14 10.95
CA ARG A 579 53.27 -34.94 9.50
C ARG A 579 54.56 -35.15 8.71
N GLY A 580 54.39 -35.72 7.52
CA GLY A 580 55.42 -35.85 6.50
C GLY A 580 55.67 -34.59 5.68
N ARG A 581 56.60 -34.74 4.72
CA ARG A 581 56.89 -33.83 3.62
C ARG A 581 56.56 -34.54 2.31
N LEU A 582 56.01 -33.81 1.35
CA LEU A 582 55.58 -34.35 0.06
C LEU A 582 56.13 -33.55 -1.13
N THR A 583 56.23 -34.21 -2.28
CA THR A 583 56.12 -33.56 -3.59
C THR A 583 54.74 -33.83 -4.18
N LEU A 584 54.25 -32.89 -5.00
CA LEU A 584 53.04 -33.06 -5.79
C LEU A 584 53.42 -33.26 -7.26
N ALA A 585 52.74 -34.18 -7.95
CA ALA A 585 52.81 -34.32 -9.40
C ALA A 585 51.41 -34.39 -10.02
N VAL A 586 51.28 -33.92 -11.25
CA VAL A 586 50.05 -34.00 -12.05
C VAL A 586 50.38 -34.77 -13.34
N ASP A 587 49.64 -35.84 -13.62
CA ASP A 587 49.87 -36.78 -14.72
C ASP A 587 51.33 -37.29 -14.80
N GLY A 588 51.98 -37.42 -13.64
CA GLY A 588 53.37 -37.84 -13.50
C GLY A 588 54.43 -36.72 -13.60
N VAL A 589 54.05 -35.49 -13.96
CA VAL A 589 54.95 -34.32 -14.00
C VAL A 589 54.91 -33.59 -12.65
N GLN A 590 56.07 -33.39 -12.00
CA GLN A 590 56.12 -32.70 -10.71
C GLN A 590 55.70 -31.22 -10.85
N VAL A 591 54.80 -30.77 -9.97
CA VAL A 591 54.33 -29.38 -9.91
C VAL A 591 54.80 -28.76 -8.60
N GLY A 592 55.75 -27.84 -8.70
CA GLY A 592 56.29 -27.10 -7.56
C GLY A 592 57.38 -27.83 -6.78
N GLY A 593 57.65 -27.31 -5.58
CA GLY A 593 58.67 -27.81 -4.67
C GLY A 593 58.17 -28.83 -3.65
N THR A 594 58.97 -29.07 -2.61
CA THR A 594 58.55 -29.87 -1.45
C THR A 594 57.62 -29.06 -0.54
N VAL A 595 56.46 -29.62 -0.19
CA VAL A 595 55.57 -29.08 0.85
C VAL A 595 55.90 -29.77 2.17
N ASP A 596 56.15 -28.99 3.22
CA ASP A 596 56.26 -29.50 4.59
C ASP A 596 54.96 -29.21 5.34
N GLN A 597 54.31 -30.28 5.84
CA GLN A 597 53.02 -30.17 6.52
C GLN A 597 53.16 -30.10 8.05
N TYR A 598 54.38 -30.05 8.59
CA TYR A 598 54.60 -29.94 10.02
C TYR A 598 54.17 -28.56 10.60
N THR A 599 53.53 -28.59 11.77
CA THR A 599 53.45 -27.43 12.67
C THR A 599 53.59 -27.88 14.11
N ALA A 600 54.15 -27.05 15.00
CA ALA A 600 54.35 -27.39 16.40
C ALA A 600 53.05 -27.39 17.25
N VAL A 601 51.92 -26.94 16.69
CA VAL A 601 50.65 -26.76 17.41
C VAL A 601 49.80 -28.04 17.36
N SER A 602 49.54 -28.66 18.52
CA SER A 602 48.82 -29.93 18.68
C SER A 602 47.31 -29.91 18.35
N ALA A 603 46.74 -28.75 18.00
CA ALA A 603 45.40 -28.65 17.41
C ALA A 603 45.43 -28.75 15.86
N GLY A 604 46.56 -28.40 15.26
CA GLY A 604 46.71 -28.25 13.81
C GLY A 604 46.06 -26.98 13.23
N THR A 605 46.46 -26.63 12.02
CA THR A 605 45.96 -25.47 11.26
C THR A 605 45.83 -25.83 9.79
N TYR A 606 44.81 -25.31 9.10
CA TYR A 606 44.69 -25.48 7.66
C TYR A 606 45.54 -24.45 6.92
N VAL A 607 46.34 -24.91 5.97
CA VAL A 607 47.27 -24.09 5.20
C VAL A 607 46.99 -24.32 3.72
N GLU A 608 46.85 -23.24 2.95
CA GLU A 608 46.80 -23.26 1.48
C GLU A 608 48.20 -22.92 0.93
N VAL A 609 48.68 -23.68 -0.05
CA VAL A 609 49.95 -23.43 -0.76
C VAL A 609 49.71 -23.46 -2.27
N THR A 610 50.18 -22.44 -2.98
CA THR A 610 50.26 -22.42 -4.45
C THR A 610 51.52 -23.17 -4.90
N LEU A 611 51.37 -24.09 -5.85
CA LEU A 611 52.42 -25.04 -6.23
C LEU A 611 53.04 -24.74 -7.61
N GLY A 612 52.25 -24.21 -8.54
CA GLY A 612 52.72 -23.85 -9.89
C GLY A 612 51.68 -24.15 -10.97
N SER A 613 52.02 -23.87 -12.22
CA SER A 613 51.09 -23.97 -13.35
C SER A 613 51.18 -25.31 -14.09
N VAL A 614 50.05 -25.80 -14.58
CA VAL A 614 49.91 -26.94 -15.50
C VAL A 614 49.13 -26.53 -16.75
N SER A 615 49.39 -27.17 -17.89
CA SER A 615 48.70 -26.86 -19.17
C SER A 615 48.11 -28.12 -19.80
N TYR A 616 46.82 -28.08 -20.13
CA TYR A 616 46.07 -29.15 -20.77
C TYR A 616 45.66 -28.77 -22.20
N SER A 617 45.89 -29.67 -23.16
CA SER A 617 45.53 -29.47 -24.58
C SER A 617 44.11 -29.90 -24.93
N ALA A 618 43.52 -30.81 -24.14
CA ALA A 618 42.16 -31.33 -24.27
C ALA A 618 41.38 -31.17 -22.96
N THR A 619 40.08 -31.51 -22.99
CA THR A 619 39.23 -31.58 -21.81
C THR A 619 39.25 -33.02 -21.28
N SER A 620 39.72 -33.23 -20.04
CA SER A 620 40.01 -34.57 -19.50
C SER A 620 40.05 -34.61 -17.96
N THR A 621 39.99 -35.80 -17.38
CA THR A 621 40.32 -36.07 -15.97
C THR A 621 41.83 -36.23 -15.80
N HIS A 622 42.40 -35.72 -14.71
CA HIS A 622 43.84 -35.70 -14.46
C HIS A 622 44.19 -36.37 -13.12
N GLY A 623 45.39 -36.95 -13.02
CA GLY A 623 45.87 -37.64 -11.82
C GLY A 623 46.76 -36.74 -10.97
N ILE A 624 46.33 -36.40 -9.76
CA ILE A 624 47.12 -35.65 -8.76
C ILE A 624 47.77 -36.64 -7.79
N ARG A 625 49.09 -36.79 -7.87
CA ARG A 625 49.89 -37.60 -6.95
C ARG A 625 50.47 -36.75 -5.83
N LEU A 626 50.23 -37.14 -4.58
CA LEU A 626 51.04 -36.73 -3.43
C LEU A 626 52.00 -37.88 -3.10
N ALA A 627 53.31 -37.60 -3.08
CA ALA A 627 54.34 -38.60 -2.79
C ALA A 627 55.18 -38.17 -1.58
N VAL A 628 55.31 -39.04 -0.58
CA VAL A 628 56.12 -38.78 0.62
C VAL A 628 57.60 -38.75 0.25
N ASN A 629 58.23 -37.59 0.41
CA ASN A 629 59.66 -37.40 0.15
C ASN A 629 60.50 -37.21 1.43
N GLY A 630 59.86 -37.23 2.60
CA GLY A 630 60.50 -37.14 3.90
C GLY A 630 59.53 -36.83 5.03
N ARG A 631 60.05 -36.41 6.17
CA ARG A 631 59.29 -35.74 7.24
C ARG A 631 60.11 -34.59 7.82
N ASN A 632 59.48 -33.67 8.55
CA ASN A 632 60.21 -32.63 9.27
C ASN A 632 61.10 -33.26 10.37
N ALA A 633 62.26 -32.68 10.68
CA ALA A 633 63.15 -33.19 11.72
C ALA A 633 62.52 -33.22 13.12
N ALA A 634 61.54 -32.33 13.38
CA ALA A 634 60.76 -32.30 14.62
C ALA A 634 59.53 -33.24 14.60
N SER A 635 59.25 -33.94 13.49
CA SER A 635 58.09 -34.82 13.38
C SER A 635 58.43 -36.30 13.59
N THR A 636 57.50 -37.00 14.24
CA THR A 636 57.58 -38.43 14.55
C THR A 636 57.00 -39.34 13.48
N SER A 637 56.33 -38.81 12.45
CA SER A 637 55.55 -39.57 11.46
C SER A 637 55.71 -39.03 10.05
N TYR A 638 55.46 -39.86 9.03
CA TYR A 638 55.41 -39.48 7.62
C TYR A 638 53.98 -39.13 7.13
N ARG A 639 52.97 -39.25 8.00
CA ARG A 639 51.54 -39.04 7.71
C ARG A 639 51.27 -37.77 6.90
N LEU A 640 50.53 -37.85 5.80
CA LEU A 640 50.12 -36.68 5.02
C LEU A 640 48.66 -36.32 5.25
N SER A 641 48.30 -35.08 4.92
CA SER A 641 46.92 -34.59 4.83
C SER A 641 46.65 -33.93 3.47
N ALA A 642 45.45 -34.13 2.94
CA ALA A 642 44.89 -33.36 1.83
C ALA A 642 43.45 -32.98 2.18
N ASP A 643 43.08 -31.72 1.94
CA ASP A 643 41.79 -31.15 2.31
C ASP A 643 41.08 -30.62 1.06
N SER A 644 41.74 -29.78 0.25
CA SER A 644 41.22 -29.41 -1.08
C SER A 644 42.29 -29.04 -2.10
N PHE A 645 41.94 -29.11 -3.38
CA PHE A 645 42.77 -28.68 -4.51
C PHE A 645 42.06 -27.55 -5.25
N THR A 646 42.80 -26.51 -5.68
CA THR A 646 42.23 -25.38 -6.44
C THR A 646 43.05 -25.14 -7.71
N PHE A 647 42.36 -25.08 -8.85
CA PHE A 647 42.92 -24.83 -10.18
C PHE A 647 42.48 -23.44 -10.67
N VAL A 648 43.41 -22.49 -10.76
CA VAL A 648 43.17 -21.11 -11.24
C VAL A 648 43.55 -21.02 -12.71
N ARG A 649 42.57 -21.09 -13.63
CA ARG A 649 42.78 -21.00 -15.08
C ARG A 649 43.35 -19.64 -15.51
N THR A 650 44.67 -19.57 -15.61
CA THR A 650 45.43 -18.38 -16.00
C THR A 650 45.39 -18.08 -17.50
N GLY A 651 45.02 -19.05 -18.36
CA GLY A 651 44.76 -18.78 -19.77
C GLY A 651 44.33 -19.98 -20.62
N SER A 652 44.12 -19.74 -21.91
CA SER A 652 44.18 -20.77 -22.95
C SER A 652 45.62 -20.88 -23.47
N ASN A 653 46.07 -22.11 -23.75
CA ASN A 653 47.48 -22.43 -24.00
C ASN A 653 48.09 -21.57 -25.14
N PRO A 654 49.26 -20.92 -24.95
CA PRO A 654 49.89 -20.07 -25.96
C PRO A 654 50.55 -20.87 -27.10
N SER A 655 50.86 -20.16 -28.19
CA SER A 655 51.57 -20.63 -29.39
C SER A 655 50.76 -21.54 -30.35
N VAL A 656 50.05 -20.89 -31.28
CA VAL A 656 49.89 -21.38 -32.65
C VAL A 656 50.15 -20.19 -33.58
N ILE A 657 51.21 -20.25 -34.40
CA ILE A 657 51.31 -19.36 -35.56
C ILE A 657 50.20 -19.77 -36.53
N ALA A 658 49.28 -18.86 -36.83
CA ALA A 658 48.15 -19.15 -37.70
C ALA A 658 48.60 -19.42 -39.13
N ASN A 659 47.77 -20.12 -39.91
CA ASN A 659 47.98 -20.20 -41.36
C ASN A 659 47.73 -18.81 -41.98
N GLY A 660 48.65 -18.32 -42.80
CA GLY A 660 48.53 -16.98 -43.38
C GLY A 660 49.82 -16.48 -44.02
N THR A 661 49.80 -15.24 -44.50
CA THR A 661 50.97 -14.58 -45.08
C THR A 661 51.68 -13.73 -44.03
N TYR A 662 53.00 -13.85 -43.95
CA TYR A 662 53.88 -13.20 -42.97
C TYR A 662 55.08 -12.52 -43.65
N LYS A 663 55.66 -11.52 -42.96
CA LYS A 663 57.06 -11.15 -43.09
C LYS A 663 57.87 -11.85 -41.99
N ILE A 664 59.07 -12.32 -42.34
CA ILE A 664 59.97 -13.02 -41.42
C ILE A 664 61.22 -12.15 -41.29
N ILE A 665 61.39 -11.49 -40.14
CA ILE A 665 62.43 -10.46 -39.93
C ILE A 665 63.46 -10.94 -38.90
N ASN A 666 64.74 -10.94 -39.28
CA ASN A 666 65.84 -11.39 -38.45
C ASN A 666 66.08 -10.46 -37.23
N ARG A 667 66.36 -11.05 -36.06
CA ARG A 667 66.58 -10.34 -34.80
C ARG A 667 67.87 -9.51 -34.79
N ASN A 668 68.94 -9.98 -35.44
CA ASN A 668 70.22 -9.28 -35.46
C ASN A 668 70.23 -8.10 -36.45
N SER A 669 69.73 -8.32 -37.66
CA SER A 669 69.93 -7.38 -38.78
C SER A 669 68.73 -6.46 -39.05
N GLY A 670 67.56 -6.76 -38.47
CA GLY A 670 66.29 -6.10 -38.76
C GLY A 670 65.78 -6.30 -40.20
N LYS A 671 66.31 -7.29 -40.93
CA LYS A 671 66.03 -7.50 -42.36
C LYS A 671 65.13 -8.69 -42.62
N ALA A 672 64.40 -8.60 -43.73
CA ALA A 672 63.46 -9.64 -44.14
C ALA A 672 64.17 -10.79 -44.85
N LEU A 673 63.65 -12.00 -44.63
CA LEU A 673 63.89 -13.16 -45.46
C LEU A 673 63.42 -12.87 -46.90
N ASP A 674 64.31 -12.95 -47.88
CA ASP A 674 64.11 -12.47 -49.25
C ASP A 674 64.54 -13.53 -50.28
N ALA A 675 63.68 -13.83 -51.26
CA ALA A 675 64.03 -14.65 -52.41
C ALA A 675 64.84 -13.81 -53.43
N ALA A 676 66.15 -14.09 -53.53
CA ALA A 676 67.16 -13.16 -54.00
C ALA A 676 66.87 -12.55 -55.38
N GLY A 677 66.75 -11.22 -55.41
CA GLY A 677 66.48 -10.45 -56.63
C GLY A 677 65.08 -10.65 -57.18
N ALA A 678 64.11 -11.01 -56.33
CA ALA A 678 62.71 -11.28 -56.65
C ALA A 678 62.49 -12.37 -57.71
N LYS A 679 63.44 -13.31 -57.84
CA LYS A 679 63.32 -14.45 -58.76
C LYS A 679 62.34 -15.50 -58.21
N ILE A 680 61.67 -16.20 -59.13
CA ILE A 680 60.58 -17.14 -58.82
C ILE A 680 60.85 -18.58 -59.32
N VAL A 681 62.09 -18.87 -59.71
CA VAL A 681 62.51 -20.18 -60.26
C VAL A 681 63.17 -21.05 -59.18
N ASP A 682 63.11 -22.37 -59.38
CA ASP A 682 63.83 -23.33 -58.52
C ASP A 682 65.34 -23.05 -58.55
N GLY A 683 66.00 -23.17 -57.40
CA GLY A 683 67.41 -22.82 -57.24
C GLY A 683 67.68 -21.33 -57.03
N THR A 684 66.64 -20.49 -56.87
CA THR A 684 66.82 -19.10 -56.42
C THR A 684 67.34 -19.10 -54.97
N PRO A 685 68.52 -18.53 -54.65
CA PRO A 685 69.01 -18.48 -53.27
C PRO A 685 68.12 -17.63 -52.38
N ILE A 686 68.06 -17.95 -51.09
CA ILE A 686 67.46 -17.08 -50.09
C ILE A 686 68.55 -16.24 -49.43
N ASN A 687 68.28 -14.94 -49.30
CA ASN A 687 69.15 -13.97 -48.63
C ASN A 687 68.32 -13.13 -47.65
N GLN A 688 68.97 -12.15 -47.00
CA GLN A 688 68.26 -11.08 -46.30
C GLN A 688 68.31 -9.76 -47.08
N TYR A 689 67.26 -8.96 -46.96
CA TYR A 689 67.24 -7.61 -47.51
C TYR A 689 66.41 -6.64 -46.65
N THR A 690 66.67 -5.33 -46.76
CA THR A 690 65.82 -4.28 -46.17
C THR A 690 64.35 -4.53 -46.54
N TYR A 691 63.47 -4.58 -45.54
CA TYR A 691 62.05 -4.85 -45.81
C TYR A 691 61.42 -3.71 -46.62
N ASN A 692 60.82 -4.06 -47.74
CA ASN A 692 60.17 -3.14 -48.69
C ASN A 692 58.75 -3.61 -49.08
N ALA A 693 58.23 -4.64 -48.41
CA ALA A 693 56.93 -5.27 -48.64
C ALA A 693 56.69 -5.88 -50.04
N ALA A 694 57.74 -6.04 -50.86
CA ALA A 694 57.64 -6.77 -52.12
C ALA A 694 57.32 -8.27 -51.90
N ASN A 695 56.64 -8.90 -52.86
CA ASN A 695 56.13 -10.27 -52.70
C ASN A 695 57.21 -11.36 -52.58
N ASN A 696 58.48 -11.06 -52.87
CA ASN A 696 59.62 -11.95 -52.62
C ASN A 696 60.12 -11.92 -51.16
N GLN A 697 59.59 -11.00 -50.33
CA GLN A 697 59.85 -10.89 -48.88
C GLN A 697 58.65 -11.34 -48.02
N ARG A 698 57.60 -11.87 -48.67
CA ARG A 698 56.34 -12.28 -48.05
C ARG A 698 56.19 -13.79 -48.20
N TRP A 699 55.85 -14.44 -47.10
CA TRP A 699 55.90 -15.91 -46.97
C TRP A 699 54.58 -16.42 -46.41
N ILE A 700 53.96 -17.35 -47.12
CA ILE A 700 52.78 -18.09 -46.66
C ILE A 700 53.27 -19.19 -45.73
N LEU A 701 52.79 -19.18 -44.49
CA LEU A 701 52.98 -20.25 -43.52
C LEU A 701 51.71 -21.09 -43.50
N GLU A 702 51.87 -22.40 -43.69
CA GLU A 702 50.78 -23.37 -43.59
C GLU A 702 51.21 -24.52 -42.67
N ASN A 703 50.48 -24.69 -41.57
CA ASN A 703 50.62 -25.81 -40.65
C ASN A 703 50.29 -27.13 -41.37
N ARG A 704 51.17 -28.12 -41.25
CA ARG A 704 51.10 -29.44 -41.89
C ARG A 704 50.80 -30.57 -40.89
N GLY A 705 50.36 -30.23 -39.69
CA GLY A 705 50.18 -31.14 -38.56
C GLY A 705 51.40 -31.15 -37.63
N ASN A 706 51.21 -31.65 -36.40
CA ASN A 706 52.27 -31.88 -35.40
C ASN A 706 53.17 -30.66 -35.04
N GLY A 707 52.76 -29.44 -35.37
CA GLY A 707 53.58 -28.23 -35.18
C GLY A 707 54.59 -27.96 -36.31
N GLU A 708 54.56 -28.76 -37.37
CA GLU A 708 55.34 -28.55 -38.60
C GLU A 708 54.64 -27.55 -39.52
N PHE A 709 55.39 -26.71 -40.21
CA PHE A 709 54.89 -25.73 -41.17
C PHE A 709 55.67 -25.81 -42.49
N SER A 710 55.01 -25.59 -43.62
CA SER A 710 55.72 -25.18 -44.85
C SER A 710 55.77 -23.66 -44.94
N ILE A 711 56.93 -23.12 -45.30
CA ILE A 711 57.15 -21.68 -45.54
C ILE A 711 57.27 -21.49 -47.06
N VAL A 712 56.33 -20.79 -47.70
CA VAL A 712 56.19 -20.72 -49.17
C VAL A 712 56.20 -19.26 -49.64
N GLY A 713 57.07 -18.90 -50.58
CA GLY A 713 57.20 -17.52 -51.06
C GLY A 713 55.97 -17.06 -51.87
N VAL A 714 55.37 -15.92 -51.49
CA VAL A 714 54.15 -15.38 -52.11
C VAL A 714 54.36 -15.08 -53.60
N ALA A 715 55.52 -14.55 -53.99
CA ALA A 715 55.83 -14.29 -55.39
C ALA A 715 56.02 -15.56 -56.24
N SER A 716 56.41 -16.69 -55.64
CA SER A 716 56.95 -17.85 -56.35
C SER A 716 56.11 -19.12 -56.25
N GLY A 717 55.26 -19.25 -55.22
CA GLY A 717 54.58 -20.51 -54.89
C GLY A 717 55.54 -21.63 -54.48
N LYS A 718 56.80 -21.30 -54.15
CA LYS A 718 57.89 -22.26 -53.88
C LYS A 718 58.32 -22.21 -52.42
N ALA A 719 58.66 -23.37 -51.87
CA ALA A 719 59.02 -23.51 -50.46
C ALA A 719 60.45 -23.04 -50.17
N LEU A 720 60.68 -22.61 -48.93
CA LEU A 720 62.00 -22.52 -48.31
C LEU A 720 62.56 -23.94 -48.12
N ASP A 721 63.56 -24.27 -48.93
CA ASP A 721 64.18 -25.59 -49.05
C ASP A 721 65.64 -25.54 -48.61
N VAL A 722 66.06 -26.47 -47.75
CA VAL A 722 67.49 -26.68 -47.42
C VAL A 722 68.12 -27.53 -48.52
N ILE A 723 69.15 -26.99 -49.19
CA ILE A 723 69.69 -27.55 -50.45
C ILE A 723 70.06 -29.02 -50.30
N GLY A 724 69.40 -29.87 -51.09
CA GLY A 724 69.66 -31.31 -51.15
C GLY A 724 69.29 -32.09 -49.88
N GLY A 725 68.61 -31.49 -48.92
CA GLY A 725 68.30 -32.12 -47.62
C GLY A 725 69.52 -32.37 -46.74
N ASN A 726 70.63 -31.66 -46.97
CA ASN A 726 71.83 -31.78 -46.14
C ASN A 726 71.58 -31.25 -44.71
N THR A 727 72.33 -31.78 -43.74
CA THR A 727 72.24 -31.44 -42.30
C THR A 727 73.55 -30.87 -41.75
N ALA A 728 74.49 -30.50 -42.62
CA ALA A 728 75.77 -29.91 -42.22
C ALA A 728 75.63 -28.40 -42.03
N ASP A 729 76.38 -27.83 -41.08
CA ASP A 729 76.38 -26.39 -40.82
C ASP A 729 76.87 -25.59 -42.05
N ALA A 730 76.38 -24.36 -42.17
CA ALA A 730 76.50 -23.50 -43.35
C ALA A 730 75.87 -24.02 -44.66
N THR A 731 75.05 -25.08 -44.62
CA THR A 731 74.22 -25.49 -45.78
C THR A 731 73.23 -24.38 -46.14
N LYS A 732 73.28 -23.89 -47.38
CA LYS A 732 72.44 -22.76 -47.83
C LYS A 732 70.98 -23.18 -48.07
N THR A 733 70.10 -22.18 -48.09
CA THR A 733 68.67 -22.33 -48.41
C THR A 733 68.31 -21.70 -49.76
N GLN A 734 67.27 -22.26 -50.40
CA GLN A 734 66.81 -21.88 -51.74
C GLN A 734 65.27 -21.86 -51.80
N LEU A 735 64.71 -21.27 -52.86
CA LEU A 735 63.39 -21.62 -53.34
C LEU A 735 63.44 -22.97 -54.07
N TRP A 736 62.52 -23.87 -53.71
CA TRP A 736 62.27 -25.09 -54.48
C TRP A 736 60.77 -25.43 -54.57
N THR A 737 60.37 -26.18 -55.60
CA THR A 737 59.01 -26.69 -55.76
C THR A 737 58.65 -27.56 -54.55
N TYR A 738 57.52 -27.26 -53.91
CA TYR A 738 57.10 -27.94 -52.69
C TYR A 738 56.66 -29.37 -52.98
N THR A 739 57.25 -30.34 -52.28
CA THR A 739 56.94 -31.78 -52.40
C THR A 739 56.59 -32.43 -51.07
N GLY A 740 56.54 -31.68 -49.97
CA GLY A 740 56.15 -32.16 -48.64
C GLY A 740 57.25 -32.86 -47.84
N VAL A 741 58.45 -32.99 -48.41
CA VAL A 741 59.66 -33.57 -47.76
C VAL A 741 60.11 -32.75 -46.55
N THR A 742 60.82 -33.40 -45.62
CA THR A 742 61.16 -32.85 -44.30
C THR A 742 62.16 -31.68 -44.33
N ASN A 743 62.98 -31.54 -45.38
CA ASN A 743 63.85 -30.38 -45.59
C ASN A 743 63.12 -29.14 -46.15
N GLN A 744 61.81 -29.25 -46.39
CA GLN A 744 60.88 -28.16 -46.77
C GLN A 744 59.82 -27.90 -45.69
N LYS A 745 59.93 -28.55 -44.53
CA LYS A 745 59.08 -28.34 -43.36
C LYS A 745 59.91 -27.76 -42.21
N TRP A 746 59.28 -26.91 -41.41
CA TRP A 746 59.93 -26.10 -40.39
C TRP A 746 59.12 -26.10 -39.09
N THR A 747 59.79 -26.25 -37.95
CA THR A 747 59.22 -26.05 -36.61
C THR A 747 59.59 -24.68 -36.07
N PHE A 748 58.63 -23.98 -35.48
CA PHE A 748 58.81 -22.65 -34.89
C PHE A 748 58.84 -22.76 -33.36
N THR A 749 60.04 -22.71 -32.78
CA THR A 749 60.23 -22.74 -31.32
C THR A 749 60.32 -21.30 -30.81
N PRO A 750 59.42 -20.83 -29.92
CA PRO A 750 59.49 -19.48 -29.37
C PRO A 750 60.80 -19.23 -28.62
N THR A 751 61.34 -18.03 -28.78
CA THR A 751 62.42 -17.47 -27.95
C THR A 751 61.90 -16.23 -27.20
N ASP A 752 62.77 -15.53 -26.47
CA ASP A 752 62.38 -14.31 -25.76
C ASP A 752 62.02 -13.16 -26.72
N GLY A 753 61.30 -12.15 -26.20
CA GLY A 753 60.97 -10.94 -26.97
C GLY A 753 59.99 -11.12 -28.14
N GLY A 754 59.35 -12.29 -28.29
CA GLY A 754 58.43 -12.57 -29.40
C GLY A 754 59.11 -13.04 -30.69
N PHE A 755 60.37 -13.47 -30.60
CA PHE A 755 61.10 -14.10 -31.69
C PHE A 755 60.92 -15.63 -31.67
N TYR A 756 61.36 -16.28 -32.74
CA TYR A 756 61.32 -17.72 -32.91
C TYR A 756 62.66 -18.22 -33.47
N ARG A 757 63.09 -19.38 -32.99
CA ARG A 757 64.03 -20.25 -33.69
C ARG A 757 63.24 -21.04 -34.75
N LEU A 758 63.66 -20.94 -36.00
CA LEU A 758 63.11 -21.72 -37.12
C LEU A 758 64.06 -22.89 -37.39
N SER A 759 63.60 -24.14 -37.21
CA SER A 759 64.42 -25.34 -37.44
C SER A 759 63.77 -26.21 -38.52
N PRO A 760 64.52 -26.76 -39.49
CA PRO A 760 63.95 -27.66 -40.48
C PRO A 760 63.71 -29.05 -39.86
N VAL A 761 62.63 -29.73 -40.24
CA VAL A 761 62.20 -30.99 -39.59
C VAL A 761 63.23 -32.12 -39.74
N HIS A 762 64.06 -32.11 -40.79
CA HIS A 762 65.13 -33.09 -40.97
C HIS A 762 66.41 -32.81 -40.15
N ALA A 763 66.56 -31.60 -39.60
CA ALA A 763 67.70 -31.21 -38.75
C ALA A 763 67.24 -30.38 -37.53
N PRO A 764 66.53 -30.99 -36.55
CA PRO A 764 65.97 -30.29 -35.39
C PRO A 764 67.03 -29.78 -34.38
N GLY A 765 68.32 -30.07 -34.59
CA GLY A 765 69.44 -29.45 -33.86
C GLY A 765 69.90 -28.11 -34.44
N SER A 766 69.57 -27.83 -35.70
CA SER A 766 69.99 -26.63 -36.43
C SER A 766 68.93 -25.52 -36.38
N ALA A 767 69.28 -24.31 -36.79
CA ALA A 767 68.39 -23.17 -36.96
C ALA A 767 68.66 -22.44 -38.30
N LEU A 768 67.63 -21.75 -38.80
CA LEU A 768 67.74 -20.83 -39.94
C LEU A 768 68.56 -19.60 -39.55
N GLU A 769 69.65 -19.33 -40.26
CA GLU A 769 70.70 -18.40 -39.85
C GLU A 769 71.10 -17.45 -41.00
N VAL A 770 71.41 -16.20 -40.66
CA VAL A 770 72.10 -15.27 -41.58
C VAL A 770 73.59 -15.53 -41.55
N GLU A 771 74.20 -15.83 -42.70
CA GLU A 771 75.62 -16.16 -42.81
C GLU A 771 76.55 -15.11 -42.17
N GLY A 772 77.42 -15.58 -41.27
CA GLY A 772 78.45 -14.78 -40.60
C GLY A 772 77.90 -13.63 -39.74
N ASP A 773 76.73 -13.83 -39.13
CA ASP A 773 75.97 -12.84 -38.37
C ASP A 773 75.67 -11.53 -39.12
N SER A 774 75.80 -11.56 -40.45
CA SER A 774 75.88 -10.34 -41.26
C SER A 774 74.64 -9.46 -41.10
N VAL A 775 74.85 -8.15 -41.03
CA VAL A 775 73.76 -7.16 -41.08
C VAL A 775 73.61 -6.53 -42.47
N ALA A 776 74.35 -7.00 -43.48
CA ALA A 776 74.32 -6.47 -44.83
C ALA A 776 73.18 -7.05 -45.68
N ASN A 777 72.66 -6.25 -46.62
CA ASN A 777 71.74 -6.74 -47.65
C ASN A 777 72.45 -7.77 -48.55
N SER A 778 71.68 -8.74 -49.05
CA SER A 778 72.14 -9.85 -49.89
C SER A 778 73.05 -10.90 -49.21
N ALA A 779 73.26 -10.82 -47.89
CA ALA A 779 73.88 -11.94 -47.14
C ALA A 779 72.97 -13.18 -47.19
N LEU A 780 73.55 -14.35 -47.49
CA LEU A 780 72.80 -15.58 -47.72
C LEU A 780 72.25 -16.19 -46.42
N ILE A 781 71.19 -16.97 -46.56
CA ILE A 781 70.56 -17.69 -45.45
C ILE A 781 70.92 -19.18 -45.51
N GLN A 782 71.35 -19.70 -44.36
CA GLN A 782 71.84 -21.06 -44.19
C GLN A 782 71.14 -21.76 -43.02
N ILE A 783 71.49 -23.02 -42.79
CA ILE A 783 71.26 -23.69 -41.51
C ILE A 783 72.60 -23.98 -40.81
N SER A 784 72.60 -23.79 -39.50
CA SER A 784 73.74 -24.09 -38.60
C SER A 784 73.22 -24.58 -37.25
N THR A 785 74.05 -25.30 -36.49
CA THR A 785 73.77 -25.72 -35.11
C THR A 785 73.27 -24.55 -34.25
N TYR A 786 72.17 -24.74 -33.51
CA TYR A 786 71.59 -23.66 -32.72
C TYR A 786 72.39 -23.35 -31.45
N ASP A 787 72.90 -22.13 -31.34
CA ASP A 787 73.67 -21.64 -30.17
C ASP A 787 72.93 -20.57 -29.36
N GLY A 788 71.85 -20.00 -29.91
CA GLY A 788 71.06 -18.93 -29.30
C GLY A 788 71.29 -17.54 -29.92
N GLY A 789 72.23 -17.39 -30.85
CA GLY A 789 72.61 -16.13 -31.49
C GLY A 789 71.44 -15.39 -32.15
N ASN A 790 71.48 -14.06 -32.12
CA ASN A 790 70.42 -13.22 -32.71
C ASN A 790 70.26 -13.43 -34.24
N SER A 791 71.32 -13.87 -34.93
CA SER A 791 71.31 -14.23 -36.34
C SER A 791 70.46 -15.46 -36.66
N GLN A 792 70.23 -16.32 -35.66
CA GLN A 792 69.43 -17.55 -35.74
C GLN A 792 67.96 -17.35 -35.32
N GLN A 793 67.58 -16.13 -34.93
CA GLN A 793 66.27 -15.80 -34.38
C GLN A 793 65.48 -14.86 -35.28
N TRP A 794 64.18 -15.12 -35.44
CA TRP A 794 63.32 -14.44 -36.42
C TRP A 794 61.96 -14.08 -35.82
N SER A 795 61.51 -12.85 -36.04
CA SER A 795 60.13 -12.44 -35.74
C SER A 795 59.23 -12.77 -36.92
N VAL A 796 58.03 -13.27 -36.64
CA VAL A 796 57.07 -13.76 -37.63
C VAL A 796 55.79 -12.93 -37.46
N THR A 797 55.59 -11.95 -38.34
CA THR A 797 54.53 -10.93 -38.19
C THR A 797 53.79 -10.70 -39.50
N ALA A 798 52.59 -10.11 -39.46
CA ALA A 798 51.86 -9.76 -40.69
C ALA A 798 52.69 -8.77 -41.54
N PRO A 799 52.69 -8.87 -42.89
CA PRO A 799 53.48 -8.04 -43.80
C PRO A 799 53.33 -6.53 -43.60
#